data_AF-A0A3D1A6X6-F1
#
_entry.id   AF-A0A3D1A6X6-F1
#
_cell.length_a   1.000
_cell.length_b   1.000
_cell.length_c   1.000
_cell.angle_alpha   90.00
_cell.angle_beta   90.00
_cell.angle_gamma   90.00
#
_symmetry.space_group_name_H-M   'P 1'
#
loop_
_entity.id
_entity.type
_entity.pdbx_description
1 polymer ?
#
loop_
_entity_poly.entity_id
_entity_poly.type
_entity_poly.pdbx_seq_one_letter_code
_entity_poly.pdbx_strand_id
1 'polypeptide(L)'
;MSVDENPVNLNIFEGAPNRVLDALPLFDKVAGAALPVRLETSGQAKFYTLADFTEAGRQALAAFTSEELLNPPLIKQGLAETAALFFHAPVHDVFVFNPRHPQSRLRTEPLKLSRREVSLLAGFLKSGAKAGAGDPVRAAASELALGNLHGAHYLYALAEARNPASRARYPLCSALVELGLLQEAYDLLKADWDPEGRLLLAVIHRKTGNPGEARKILAALEQVSPLVERRSIETAWLDLEEGKEEEAQKAFQKISSSAFDKVEALSGLGAALARTAFKAKDKGRLAAAATALRSALVTPSPASCRIFFQLGNLYFRSGDIVQAEACYRRSAALAPAVQALANLTLTLIKAGKHAEAAAVAAQVALTDPASAKRLSAEFPKDRLEELFHAEEQPAPAPAPEIPAAPPPRAAPLPMPAAPAPVPEAPAPVPETPAKPQPSGLDSAAGSFKFINPNAAPPARAEAPSLLAPAAPRDASVSGRSRAQQAPAPQQVEIETFRDVMAAHDAPTEEESRKDDFISRAFRLASDLEDEFGRKIYFNLDGLSEVEKKLRLQFIKARSSQQGNIDTVKSCAAFLCYFLQERHKGRLLKLTDFDPWGWPMVFELPGKKVTTYPVQRVWRLLWDETVPEPGWLTRYANWLTDTLKDPAQPPGGAGAVRARVMSHPEKLIDAHTEHRRMLVLVSSLSETSGIEIGRTGLIKLENVIKSNFRPNIPPTTDGWKLLRCYGHLLAAVLERDFKAAWYNVDGEDGGWSMQLPWKDFVFPLGKVYKTASNRDDLSAYYDAMLTEKLKYR
;
A
#
# COMPACT_ATOMS: atom_id res chain seq x y z
N MET A 1 50.50 -0.60 -40.85
CA MET A 1 49.54 -0.79 -39.74
C MET A 1 48.17 -0.51 -40.29
N SER A 2 47.24 -1.46 -40.15
CA SER A 2 45.87 -1.40 -40.68
C SER A 2 44.96 -0.56 -39.79
N VAL A 3 43.82 -0.12 -40.35
CA VAL A 3 42.73 0.52 -39.61
C VAL A 3 41.71 -0.56 -39.29
N ASP A 4 41.86 -1.20 -38.14
CA ASP A 4 40.92 -2.18 -37.56
C ASP A 4 41.03 -2.15 -36.02
N GLU A 5 40.03 -2.72 -35.34
CA GLU A 5 39.95 -2.88 -33.87
C GLU A 5 39.90 -1.59 -33.02
N ASN A 6 38.75 -0.89 -33.08
CA ASN A 6 38.22 -0.16 -31.92
C ASN A 6 36.95 -0.92 -31.43
N PRO A 7 37.06 -1.87 -30.47
CA PRO A 7 36.19 -3.06 -30.51
C PRO A 7 34.71 -2.89 -30.15
N VAL A 8 34.34 -1.90 -29.33
CA VAL A 8 32.95 -1.73 -28.84
C VAL A 8 32.54 -0.27 -28.85
N ASN A 9 31.47 0.08 -29.59
CA ASN A 9 30.76 1.33 -29.33
C ASN A 9 29.96 1.19 -28.02
N LEU A 10 30.48 1.75 -26.93
CA LEU A 10 29.82 1.71 -25.62
C LEU A 10 28.59 2.63 -25.53
N ASN A 11 28.41 3.58 -26.45
CA ASN A 11 27.31 4.54 -26.47
C ASN A 11 26.11 4.03 -27.31
N ILE A 12 25.66 2.79 -27.07
CA ILE A 12 24.70 2.10 -27.95
C ILE A 12 23.32 2.76 -28.07
N PHE A 13 22.99 3.74 -27.22
CA PHE A 13 21.73 4.48 -27.24
C PHE A 13 21.84 5.87 -27.90
N GLU A 14 23.00 6.23 -28.45
CA GLU A 14 23.17 7.48 -29.19
C GLU A 14 22.26 7.49 -30.43
N GLY A 15 21.36 8.48 -30.51
CA GLY A 15 20.35 8.54 -31.57
C GLY A 15 19.23 7.48 -31.49
N ALA A 16 19.06 6.82 -30.34
CA ALA A 16 17.97 5.85 -30.15
C ALA A 16 16.58 6.46 -30.43
N PRO A 17 15.64 5.71 -31.06
CA PRO A 17 14.34 6.24 -31.41
C PRO A 17 13.47 6.51 -30.17
N ASN A 18 12.66 7.57 -30.22
CA ASN A 18 11.78 8.02 -29.13
C ASN A 18 10.80 6.95 -28.60
N ARG A 19 10.52 5.90 -29.38
CA ARG A 19 9.68 4.78 -28.97
C ARG A 19 10.56 3.61 -28.56
N VAL A 20 10.52 3.24 -27.28
CA VAL A 20 11.31 2.11 -26.73
C VAL A 20 11.18 0.83 -27.56
N LEU A 21 9.97 0.48 -28.04
CA LEU A 21 9.74 -0.72 -28.85
C LEU A 21 10.66 -0.81 -30.08
N ASP A 22 10.96 0.34 -30.68
CA ASP A 22 11.80 0.45 -31.88
C ASP A 22 13.30 0.56 -31.50
N ALA A 23 13.61 0.85 -30.23
CA ALA A 23 14.96 0.90 -29.66
C ALA A 23 15.43 -0.46 -29.10
N LEU A 24 14.54 -1.45 -28.90
CA LEU A 24 14.90 -2.76 -28.34
C LEU A 24 16.01 -3.50 -29.13
N PRO A 25 16.09 -3.44 -30.48
CA PRO A 25 17.18 -4.07 -31.24
C PRO A 25 18.59 -3.56 -30.90
N LEU A 26 18.73 -2.40 -30.25
CA LEU A 26 20.03 -1.93 -29.76
C LEU A 26 20.64 -2.89 -28.71
N PHE A 27 19.80 -3.69 -28.04
CA PHE A 27 20.23 -4.72 -27.10
C PHE A 27 20.65 -6.06 -27.73
N ASP A 28 20.46 -6.29 -29.04
CA ASP A 28 20.73 -7.61 -29.69
C ASP A 28 22.18 -8.10 -29.52
N LYS A 29 23.14 -7.19 -29.29
CA LYS A 29 24.56 -7.49 -29.09
C LYS A 29 25.02 -7.35 -27.62
N VAL A 30 24.11 -7.09 -26.69
CA VAL A 30 24.42 -6.86 -25.27
C VAL A 30 24.28 -8.17 -24.51
N ALA A 31 25.40 -8.89 -24.35
CA ALA A 31 25.44 -10.21 -23.73
C ALA A 31 25.03 -10.24 -22.23
N GLY A 32 25.17 -9.11 -21.53
CA GLY A 32 24.85 -8.99 -20.11
C GLY A 32 24.84 -7.54 -19.65
N ALA A 33 24.56 -7.33 -18.36
CA ALA A 33 24.62 -6.02 -17.73
C ALA A 33 25.56 -6.05 -16.51
N ALA A 34 26.30 -4.96 -16.31
CA ALA A 34 26.97 -4.65 -15.06
C ALA A 34 26.06 -3.77 -14.20
N LEU A 35 25.83 -4.17 -12.96
CA LEU A 35 24.95 -3.47 -12.02
C LEU A 35 25.77 -2.86 -10.88
N PRO A 36 25.62 -1.55 -10.58
CA PRO A 36 26.28 -0.93 -9.44
C PRO A 36 25.67 -1.47 -8.14
N VAL A 37 26.52 -1.93 -7.23
CA VAL A 37 26.09 -2.39 -5.91
C VAL A 37 26.81 -1.62 -4.80
N ARG A 38 26.25 -1.68 -3.60
CA ARG A 38 26.93 -1.34 -2.35
C ARG A 38 26.85 -2.50 -1.38
N LEU A 39 27.80 -2.55 -0.45
CA LEU A 39 27.74 -3.46 0.68
C LEU A 39 26.70 -2.95 1.69
N GLU A 40 25.79 -3.82 2.11
CA GLU A 40 24.78 -3.58 3.14
C GLU A 40 24.98 -4.61 4.28
N THR A 41 24.69 -4.21 5.52
CA THR A 41 24.89 -5.06 6.70
C THR A 41 23.63 -5.22 7.54
N SER A 42 23.49 -6.40 8.16
CA SER A 42 22.41 -6.74 9.09
C SER A 42 22.95 -7.58 10.24
N GLY A 43 23.39 -6.93 11.31
CA GLY A 43 24.16 -7.59 12.37
C GLY A 43 25.46 -8.14 11.81
N GLN A 44 25.62 -9.47 11.81
CA GLN A 44 26.76 -10.17 11.21
C GLN A 44 26.59 -10.47 9.70
N ALA A 45 25.37 -10.43 9.17
CA ALA A 45 25.14 -10.70 7.76
C ALA A 45 25.59 -9.54 6.87
N LYS A 46 26.37 -9.85 5.82
CA LYS A 46 26.86 -8.92 4.81
C LYS A 46 26.34 -9.34 3.44
N PHE A 47 25.71 -8.43 2.70
CA PHE A 47 25.22 -8.73 1.35
C PHE A 47 25.24 -7.50 0.44
N TYR A 48 25.26 -7.73 -0.87
CA TYR A 48 25.17 -6.65 -1.84
C TYR A 48 23.72 -6.21 -2.07
N THR A 49 23.51 -4.91 -2.17
CA THR A 49 22.26 -4.26 -2.59
C THR A 49 22.57 -3.38 -3.80
N LEU A 50 21.61 -3.12 -4.70
CA LEU A 50 21.85 -2.15 -5.78
C LEU A 50 22.11 -0.76 -5.18
N ALA A 51 23.05 -0.02 -5.78
CA ALA A 51 23.46 1.29 -5.30
C ALA A 51 22.30 2.32 -5.39
N ASP A 52 22.22 3.23 -4.41
CA ASP A 52 21.20 4.30 -4.42
C ASP A 52 21.41 5.21 -5.64
N PHE A 53 20.45 5.17 -6.57
CA PHE A 53 20.41 6.03 -7.74
C PHE A 53 19.08 6.80 -7.79
N THR A 54 19.15 8.04 -8.28
CA THR A 54 17.96 8.86 -8.52
C THR A 54 18.01 9.52 -9.88
N GLU A 55 16.86 9.53 -10.55
CA GLU A 55 16.67 10.11 -11.88
C GLU A 55 15.47 11.06 -11.81
N ALA A 56 15.65 12.30 -12.28
CA ALA A 56 14.68 13.39 -12.15
C ALA A 56 14.03 13.54 -10.74
N GLY A 57 14.79 13.27 -9.67
CA GLY A 57 14.32 13.36 -8.29
C GLY A 57 13.51 12.16 -7.77
N ARG A 58 13.43 11.06 -8.53
CA ARG A 58 12.80 9.78 -8.10
C ARG A 58 13.86 8.72 -7.88
N GLN A 59 13.60 7.75 -6.99
CA GLN A 59 14.42 6.54 -6.90
C GLN A 59 14.33 5.73 -8.20
N ALA A 60 15.47 5.30 -8.71
CA ALA A 60 15.59 4.57 -9.97
C ALA A 60 16.65 3.49 -9.85
N LEU A 61 16.56 2.42 -10.65
CA LEU A 61 17.63 1.42 -10.75
C LEU A 61 18.52 1.69 -11.97
N ALA A 62 19.82 1.49 -11.79
CA ALA A 62 20.85 1.68 -12.80
C ALA A 62 21.38 0.33 -13.32
N ALA A 63 21.56 0.21 -14.63
CA ALA A 63 22.26 -0.89 -15.28
C ALA A 63 23.22 -0.35 -16.35
N PHE A 64 24.31 -1.07 -16.62
CA PHE A 64 25.28 -0.71 -17.64
C PHE A 64 25.47 -1.85 -18.64
N THR A 65 25.48 -1.54 -19.93
CA THR A 65 25.55 -2.52 -21.04
C THR A 65 26.97 -3.05 -21.29
N SER A 66 27.94 -2.58 -20.52
CA SER A 66 29.31 -3.09 -20.43
C SER A 66 29.87 -2.80 -19.03
N GLU A 67 30.70 -3.68 -18.51
CA GLU A 67 31.47 -3.46 -17.27
C GLU A 67 32.53 -2.36 -17.42
N GLU A 68 32.97 -2.05 -18.64
CA GLU A 68 33.93 -0.98 -18.92
C GLU A 68 33.37 0.41 -18.55
N LEU A 69 32.05 0.56 -18.55
CA LEU A 69 31.35 1.77 -18.15
C LEU A 69 31.32 2.00 -16.63
N LEU A 70 31.71 1.01 -15.81
CA LEU A 70 31.40 1.00 -14.37
C LEU A 70 32.61 0.69 -13.48
N ASN A 71 32.76 1.45 -12.39
CA ASN A 71 33.72 1.17 -11.33
C ASN A 71 33.16 0.19 -10.29
N PRO A 72 33.99 -0.71 -9.74
CA PRO A 72 33.58 -1.59 -8.64
C PRO A 72 33.21 -0.78 -7.37
N PRO A 73 32.41 -1.36 -6.45
CA PRO A 73 31.86 -2.72 -6.51
C PRO A 73 30.65 -2.83 -7.46
N LEU A 74 30.62 -3.91 -8.23
CA LEU A 74 29.58 -4.21 -9.22
C LEU A 74 29.25 -5.71 -9.24
N ILE A 75 28.09 -6.09 -9.76
CA ILE A 75 27.78 -7.48 -10.14
C ILE A 75 27.53 -7.58 -11.64
N LYS A 76 27.87 -8.73 -12.22
CA LYS A 76 27.59 -9.06 -13.63
C LYS A 76 26.38 -9.99 -13.68
N GLN A 77 25.40 -9.70 -14.53
CA GLN A 77 24.15 -10.46 -14.62
C GLN A 77 23.67 -10.56 -16.08
N GLY A 78 22.98 -11.64 -16.46
CA GLY A 78 22.42 -11.79 -17.80
C GLY A 78 21.36 -10.73 -18.08
N LEU A 79 21.33 -10.15 -19.28
CA LEU A 79 20.47 -8.99 -19.56
C LEU A 79 18.97 -9.28 -19.35
N ALA A 80 18.53 -10.51 -19.69
CA ALA A 80 17.15 -10.95 -19.44
C ALA A 80 16.83 -11.13 -17.95
N GLU A 81 17.82 -11.52 -17.14
CA GLU A 81 17.70 -11.65 -15.69
C GLU A 81 17.65 -10.26 -15.02
N THR A 82 18.48 -9.32 -15.49
CA THR A 82 18.43 -7.91 -15.12
C THR A 82 17.06 -7.28 -15.44
N ALA A 83 16.50 -7.57 -16.62
CA ALA A 83 15.17 -7.10 -16.99
C ALA A 83 14.08 -7.70 -16.08
N ALA A 84 14.19 -8.98 -15.69
CA ALA A 84 13.28 -9.60 -14.72
C ALA A 84 13.44 -9.01 -13.30
N LEU A 85 14.67 -8.80 -12.84
CA LEU A 85 15.00 -8.17 -11.56
C LEU A 85 14.40 -6.76 -11.47
N PHE A 86 14.58 -5.95 -12.51
CA PHE A 86 14.01 -4.62 -12.62
C PHE A 86 12.48 -4.67 -12.66
N PHE A 87 11.89 -5.56 -13.47
CA PHE A 87 10.44 -5.71 -13.54
C PHE A 87 9.80 -6.10 -12.19
N HIS A 88 10.49 -6.88 -11.36
CA HIS A 88 10.01 -7.35 -10.06
C HIS A 88 10.45 -6.52 -8.85
N ALA A 89 11.31 -5.51 -9.02
CA ALA A 89 11.71 -4.60 -7.95
C ALA A 89 10.48 -3.89 -7.33
N PRO A 90 10.25 -3.93 -6.01
CA PRO A 90 8.95 -3.51 -5.45
C PRO A 90 8.70 -2.00 -5.48
N VAL A 91 9.73 -1.17 -5.23
CA VAL A 91 9.56 0.29 -5.01
C VAL A 91 9.76 1.14 -6.28
N HIS A 92 10.62 0.70 -7.20
CA HIS A 92 11.10 1.54 -8.31
C HIS A 92 10.12 1.61 -9.49
N ASP A 93 9.83 2.80 -10.02
CA ASP A 93 9.03 2.98 -11.26
C ASP A 93 9.84 3.52 -12.46
N VAL A 94 11.11 3.85 -12.25
CA VAL A 94 12.09 4.29 -13.26
C VAL A 94 13.30 3.36 -13.28
N PHE A 95 13.71 2.97 -14.48
CA PHE A 95 14.89 2.11 -14.72
C PHE A 95 15.74 2.76 -15.81
N VAL A 96 17.06 2.79 -15.65
CA VAL A 96 17.94 3.49 -16.59
C VAL A 96 19.13 2.62 -16.97
N PHE A 97 19.31 2.44 -18.28
CA PHE A 97 20.50 1.82 -18.86
C PHE A 97 21.51 2.90 -19.26
N ASN A 98 22.78 2.67 -18.93
CA ASN A 98 23.92 3.58 -19.07
C ASN A 98 23.71 4.98 -18.45
N PRO A 99 23.21 5.09 -17.19
CA PRO A 99 23.00 6.39 -16.51
C PRO A 99 24.30 7.09 -16.11
N ARG A 100 24.20 8.41 -15.91
CA ARG A 100 25.23 9.20 -15.23
C ARG A 100 25.18 8.88 -13.72
N HIS A 101 26.01 7.94 -13.29
CA HIS A 101 26.04 7.37 -11.93
C HIS A 101 27.36 7.73 -11.21
N PRO A 102 27.42 7.85 -9.86
CA PRO A 102 28.67 8.10 -9.16
C PRO A 102 29.78 7.08 -9.43
N GLN A 103 29.43 5.83 -9.76
CA GLN A 103 30.39 4.79 -10.17
C GLN A 103 30.66 4.75 -11.69
N SER A 104 29.98 5.54 -12.52
CA SER A 104 30.19 5.49 -13.98
C SER A 104 31.55 6.07 -14.37
N ARG A 105 32.26 5.38 -15.29
CA ARG A 105 33.59 5.75 -15.79
C ARG A 105 33.53 6.70 -16.99
N LEU A 106 32.58 6.47 -17.89
CA LEU A 106 32.41 7.20 -19.14
C LEU A 106 31.03 7.84 -19.19
N ARG A 107 30.90 8.92 -19.97
CA ARG A 107 29.61 9.55 -20.25
C ARG A 107 29.04 8.97 -21.54
N THR A 108 27.80 8.52 -21.44
CA THR A 108 26.99 7.93 -22.50
C THR A 108 25.59 8.54 -22.46
N GLU A 109 24.82 8.38 -23.53
CA GLU A 109 23.40 8.72 -23.54
C GLU A 109 22.58 7.61 -22.87
N PRO A 110 21.71 7.95 -21.90
CA PRO A 110 21.00 6.96 -21.09
C PRO A 110 19.64 6.58 -21.69
N LEU A 111 19.35 5.27 -21.80
CA LEU A 111 18.00 4.81 -22.13
C LEU A 111 17.17 4.64 -20.86
N LYS A 112 16.13 5.46 -20.72
CA LYS A 112 15.20 5.46 -19.58
C LYS A 112 13.95 4.64 -19.92
N LEU A 113 13.56 3.73 -19.04
CA LEU A 113 12.44 2.81 -19.20
C LEU A 113 11.51 2.89 -17.99
N SER A 114 10.20 2.83 -18.24
CA SER A 114 9.18 2.49 -17.23
C SER A 114 9.10 0.98 -17.00
N ARG A 115 8.35 0.54 -15.96
CA ARG A 115 8.13 -0.90 -15.70
C ARG A 115 7.46 -1.64 -16.87
N ARG A 116 6.54 -0.97 -17.61
CA ARG A 116 5.98 -1.51 -18.87
C ARG A 116 7.07 -1.74 -19.91
N GLU A 117 7.99 -0.80 -20.06
CA GLU A 117 9.05 -0.85 -21.06
C GLU A 117 10.16 -1.86 -20.72
N VAL A 118 10.47 -2.05 -19.43
CA VAL A 118 11.29 -3.18 -18.96
C VAL A 118 10.61 -4.52 -19.27
N SER A 119 9.27 -4.60 -19.17
CA SER A 119 8.52 -5.80 -19.57
C SER A 119 8.57 -6.06 -21.08
N LEU A 120 8.61 -5.01 -21.91
CA LEU A 120 8.86 -5.14 -23.35
C LEU A 120 10.29 -5.63 -23.64
N LEU A 121 11.30 -5.10 -22.94
CA LEU A 121 12.69 -5.56 -23.04
C LEU A 121 12.83 -7.04 -22.65
N ALA A 122 12.28 -7.46 -21.51
CA ALA A 122 12.24 -8.86 -21.09
C ALA A 122 11.54 -9.77 -22.13
N GLY A 123 10.48 -9.26 -22.78
CA GLY A 123 9.76 -9.96 -23.83
C GLY A 123 10.55 -10.10 -25.14
N PHE A 124 11.25 -9.03 -25.53
CA PHE A 124 12.14 -9.02 -26.69
C PHE A 124 13.30 -10.00 -26.50
N LEU A 125 13.97 -9.97 -25.36
CA LEU A 125 15.11 -10.88 -25.07
C LEU A 125 14.69 -12.35 -25.00
N LYS A 126 13.42 -12.65 -24.67
CA LYS A 126 12.89 -14.03 -24.60
C LYS A 126 12.26 -14.52 -25.91
N SER A 127 11.66 -13.63 -26.70
CA SER A 127 10.76 -13.99 -27.81
C SER A 127 11.02 -13.20 -29.10
N GLY A 128 12.00 -12.30 -29.15
CA GLY A 128 12.31 -11.41 -30.27
C GLY A 128 12.49 -12.13 -31.61
N ALA A 129 13.22 -13.24 -31.63
CA ALA A 129 13.41 -14.06 -32.83
C ALA A 129 12.09 -14.55 -33.46
N LYS A 130 11.01 -14.69 -32.67
CA LYS A 130 9.69 -15.12 -33.18
C LYS A 130 8.94 -13.99 -33.89
N ALA A 131 9.32 -12.72 -33.69
CA ALA A 131 8.67 -11.55 -34.29
C ALA A 131 8.92 -11.37 -35.81
N GLY A 132 9.95 -12.03 -36.34
CA GLY A 132 10.28 -12.10 -37.77
C GLY A 132 9.79 -13.37 -38.49
N ALA A 133 9.30 -14.36 -37.74
CA ALA A 133 9.03 -15.71 -38.27
C ALA A 133 7.57 -15.97 -38.68
N GLY A 134 6.68 -14.97 -38.61
CA GLY A 134 5.27 -15.11 -38.98
C GLY A 134 4.37 -14.02 -38.39
N ASP A 135 3.08 -14.34 -38.25
CA ASP A 135 2.10 -13.46 -37.58
C ASP A 135 2.42 -13.27 -36.09
N PRO A 136 2.69 -12.03 -35.63
CA PRO A 136 2.97 -11.77 -34.22
C PRO A 136 1.77 -12.04 -33.30
N VAL A 137 0.52 -11.97 -33.78
CA VAL A 137 -0.68 -12.25 -32.96
C VAL A 137 -0.73 -13.73 -32.57
N ARG A 138 -0.54 -14.64 -33.55
CA ARG A 138 -0.43 -16.09 -33.30
C ARG A 138 0.78 -16.44 -32.44
N ALA A 139 1.93 -15.79 -32.66
CA ALA A 139 3.12 -16.01 -31.84
C ALA A 139 2.89 -15.56 -30.37
N ALA A 140 2.29 -14.39 -30.17
CA ALA A 140 1.94 -13.87 -28.85
C ALA A 140 0.93 -14.75 -28.11
N ALA A 141 -0.08 -15.29 -28.81
CA ALA A 141 -1.05 -16.22 -28.24
C ALA A 141 -0.38 -17.52 -27.76
N SER A 142 0.61 -18.03 -28.49
CA SER A 142 1.40 -19.20 -28.08
C SER A 142 2.24 -18.92 -26.83
N GLU A 143 2.89 -17.74 -26.74
CA GLU A 143 3.61 -17.35 -25.54
C GLU A 143 2.69 -17.14 -24.34
N LEU A 144 1.51 -16.55 -24.53
CA LEU A 144 0.53 -16.34 -23.47
C LEU A 144 0.01 -17.68 -22.92
N ALA A 145 -0.31 -18.64 -23.81
CA ALA A 145 -0.70 -19.99 -23.42
C ALA A 145 0.40 -20.72 -22.64
N LEU A 146 1.68 -20.50 -22.97
CA LEU A 146 2.82 -21.05 -22.21
C LEU A 146 3.12 -20.31 -20.89
N GLY A 147 2.39 -19.24 -20.56
CA GLY A 147 2.66 -18.39 -19.40
C GLY A 147 3.87 -17.46 -19.57
N ASN A 148 4.41 -17.31 -20.78
CA ASN A 148 5.52 -16.40 -21.11
C ASN A 148 5.01 -14.95 -21.26
N LEU A 149 4.48 -14.39 -20.17
CA LEU A 149 3.74 -13.11 -20.17
C LEU A 149 4.52 -11.94 -20.81
N HIS A 150 5.82 -11.83 -20.56
CA HIS A 150 6.67 -10.81 -21.18
C HIS A 150 6.76 -10.96 -22.71
N GLY A 151 6.97 -12.20 -23.19
CA GLY A 151 7.03 -12.50 -24.62
C GLY A 151 5.71 -12.22 -25.32
N ALA A 152 4.60 -12.59 -24.68
CA ALA A 152 3.26 -12.25 -25.14
C ALA A 152 3.03 -10.73 -25.19
N HIS A 153 3.40 -9.99 -24.14
CA HIS A 153 3.30 -8.53 -24.08
C HIS A 153 4.09 -7.86 -25.22
N TYR A 154 5.36 -8.24 -25.42
CA TYR A 154 6.18 -7.71 -26.51
C TYR A 154 5.57 -8.00 -27.90
N LEU A 155 5.19 -9.25 -28.17
CA LEU A 155 4.64 -9.64 -29.47
C LEU A 155 3.25 -9.03 -29.74
N TYR A 156 2.38 -8.89 -28.73
CA TYR A 156 1.11 -8.18 -28.90
C TYR A 156 1.29 -6.67 -29.06
N ALA A 157 2.21 -6.04 -28.33
CA ALA A 157 2.53 -4.62 -28.52
C ALA A 157 3.11 -4.35 -29.92
N LEU A 158 3.89 -5.29 -30.47
CA LEU A 158 4.36 -5.25 -31.86
C LEU A 158 3.24 -5.50 -32.88
N ALA A 159 2.28 -6.37 -32.58
CA ALA A 159 1.10 -6.58 -33.43
C ALA A 159 0.21 -5.32 -33.49
N GLU A 160 -0.07 -4.70 -32.34
CA GLU A 160 -0.76 -3.42 -32.23
C GLU A 160 0.01 -2.30 -32.94
N ALA A 161 1.34 -2.25 -32.79
CA ALA A 161 2.20 -1.29 -33.49
C ALA A 161 2.13 -1.41 -35.02
N ARG A 162 2.08 -2.64 -35.55
CA ARG A 162 1.99 -2.93 -36.99
C ARG A 162 0.57 -2.75 -37.54
N ASN A 163 -0.47 -2.99 -36.72
CA ASN A 163 -1.87 -2.84 -37.10
C ASN A 163 -2.75 -2.43 -35.89
N PRO A 164 -2.94 -1.12 -35.67
CA PRO A 164 -3.80 -0.59 -34.59
C PRO A 164 -5.30 -0.93 -34.75
N ALA A 165 -5.74 -1.35 -35.95
CA ALA A 165 -7.12 -1.79 -36.19
C ALA A 165 -7.33 -3.27 -35.83
N SER A 166 -6.28 -4.01 -35.44
CA SER A 166 -6.41 -5.39 -34.96
C SER A 166 -7.04 -5.45 -33.56
N ARG A 167 -7.77 -6.54 -33.27
CA ARG A 167 -8.26 -6.84 -31.90
C ARG A 167 -7.14 -7.22 -30.92
N ALA A 168 -5.87 -7.09 -31.28
CA ALA A 168 -4.73 -7.45 -30.43
C ALA A 168 -4.68 -6.68 -29.10
N ARG A 169 -5.31 -5.50 -29.02
CA ARG A 169 -5.37 -4.71 -27.77
C ARG A 169 -6.01 -5.44 -26.59
N TYR A 170 -6.95 -6.37 -26.81
CA TYR A 170 -7.59 -7.12 -25.72
C TYR A 170 -6.68 -8.19 -25.10
N PRO A 171 -6.08 -9.13 -25.85
CA PRO A 171 -5.11 -10.06 -25.26
C PRO A 171 -3.81 -9.37 -24.83
N LEU A 172 -3.44 -8.22 -25.42
CA LEU A 172 -2.41 -7.32 -24.87
C LEU A 172 -2.78 -6.88 -23.45
N CYS A 173 -3.98 -6.31 -23.25
CA CYS A 173 -4.46 -5.91 -21.93
C CYS A 173 -4.59 -7.11 -20.98
N SER A 174 -4.95 -8.30 -21.47
CA SER A 174 -4.96 -9.53 -20.66
C SER A 174 -3.57 -9.93 -20.19
N ALA A 175 -2.54 -9.81 -21.04
CA ALA A 175 -1.14 -10.03 -20.65
C ALA A 175 -0.67 -8.97 -19.63
N LEU A 176 -1.01 -7.69 -19.82
CA LEU A 176 -0.75 -6.62 -18.85
C LEU A 176 -1.43 -6.88 -17.49
N VAL A 177 -2.67 -7.39 -17.48
CA VAL A 177 -3.42 -7.72 -16.26
C VAL A 177 -2.85 -8.91 -15.48
N GLU A 178 -2.24 -9.88 -16.15
CA GLU A 178 -1.52 -10.98 -15.48
C GLU A 178 -0.08 -10.60 -15.09
N LEU A 179 0.54 -9.63 -15.78
CA LEU A 179 1.79 -8.99 -15.38
C LEU A 179 1.63 -8.02 -14.19
N GLY A 180 0.39 -7.68 -13.79
CA GLY A 180 0.12 -6.67 -12.76
C GLY A 180 0.26 -5.21 -13.22
N LEU A 181 0.44 -4.97 -14.53
CA LEU A 181 0.44 -3.65 -15.17
C LEU A 181 -1.00 -3.13 -15.35
N LEU A 182 -1.70 -3.01 -14.23
CA LEU A 182 -3.14 -2.72 -14.16
C LEU A 182 -3.47 -1.28 -14.60
N GLN A 183 -2.56 -0.32 -14.38
CA GLN A 183 -2.73 1.07 -14.81
C GLN A 183 -2.67 1.19 -16.33
N GLU A 184 -1.70 0.52 -16.93
CA GLU A 184 -1.45 0.51 -18.37
C GLU A 184 -2.58 -0.22 -19.12
N ALA A 185 -3.10 -1.31 -18.56
CA ALA A 185 -4.31 -1.97 -19.05
C ALA A 185 -5.57 -1.09 -18.88
N TYR A 186 -5.71 -0.39 -17.74
CA TYR A 186 -6.83 0.51 -17.48
C TYR A 186 -6.85 1.68 -18.47
N ASP A 187 -5.70 2.33 -18.71
CA ASP A 187 -5.63 3.50 -19.60
C ASP A 187 -5.97 3.17 -21.07
N LEU A 188 -5.75 1.93 -21.49
CA LEU A 188 -6.17 1.42 -22.80
C LEU A 188 -7.67 1.05 -22.88
N LEU A 189 -8.31 0.73 -21.75
CA LEU A 189 -9.68 0.16 -21.69
C LEU A 189 -10.75 1.07 -21.10
N LYS A 190 -10.39 2.11 -20.33
CA LYS A 190 -11.30 3.01 -19.60
C LYS A 190 -12.33 3.75 -20.47
N ALA A 191 -12.08 3.85 -21.76
CA ALA A 191 -12.97 4.46 -22.75
C ALA A 191 -13.50 3.46 -23.79
N ASP A 192 -13.24 2.16 -23.62
CA ASP A 192 -13.68 1.12 -24.55
C ASP A 192 -15.12 0.67 -24.24
N TRP A 193 -15.86 0.37 -25.30
CA TRP A 193 -17.27 -0.04 -25.26
C TRP A 193 -17.45 -1.51 -25.64
N ASP A 194 -16.40 -2.16 -26.16
CA ASP A 194 -16.41 -3.56 -26.53
C ASP A 194 -16.64 -4.47 -25.31
N PRO A 195 -17.47 -5.53 -25.43
CA PRO A 195 -17.72 -6.47 -24.34
C PRO A 195 -16.45 -7.12 -23.76
N GLU A 196 -15.41 -7.35 -24.58
CA GLU A 196 -14.16 -7.96 -24.14
C GLU A 196 -13.28 -6.97 -23.37
N GLY A 197 -13.20 -5.73 -23.84
CA GLY A 197 -12.52 -4.64 -23.11
C GLY A 197 -13.20 -4.34 -21.78
N ARG A 198 -14.54 -4.34 -21.75
CA ARG A 198 -15.35 -4.17 -20.53
C ARG A 198 -15.19 -5.33 -19.54
N LEU A 199 -15.12 -6.58 -20.02
CA LEU A 199 -14.82 -7.72 -19.16
C LEU A 199 -13.45 -7.57 -18.50
N LEU A 200 -12.41 -7.20 -19.26
CA LEU A 200 -11.08 -6.93 -18.72
C LEU A 200 -11.07 -5.74 -17.74
N LEU A 201 -11.87 -4.70 -18.00
CA LEU A 201 -12.06 -3.57 -17.09
C LEU A 201 -12.68 -4.01 -15.75
N ALA A 202 -13.63 -4.96 -15.76
CA ALA A 202 -14.16 -5.56 -14.54
C ALA A 202 -13.10 -6.38 -13.78
N VAL A 203 -12.22 -7.13 -14.47
CA VAL A 203 -11.08 -7.82 -13.86
C VAL A 203 -10.14 -6.83 -13.17
N ILE A 204 -9.85 -5.69 -13.82
CA ILE A 204 -9.04 -4.60 -13.23
C ILE A 204 -9.73 -4.02 -12.00
N HIS A 205 -11.03 -3.71 -12.06
CA HIS A 205 -11.78 -3.22 -10.91
C HIS A 205 -11.80 -4.22 -9.75
N ARG A 206 -11.94 -5.53 -10.01
CA ARG A 206 -11.79 -6.58 -8.99
C ARG A 206 -10.40 -6.57 -8.36
N LYS A 207 -9.34 -6.72 -9.17
CA LYS A 207 -7.94 -6.78 -8.69
C LYS A 207 -7.47 -5.50 -7.97
N THR A 208 -8.11 -4.35 -8.24
CA THR A 208 -7.86 -3.08 -7.53
C THR A 208 -8.73 -2.87 -6.28
N GLY A 209 -9.63 -3.80 -5.94
CA GLY A 209 -10.44 -3.75 -4.72
C GLY A 209 -11.80 -3.05 -4.85
N ASN A 210 -12.34 -2.93 -6.07
CA ASN A 210 -13.60 -2.26 -6.41
C ASN A 210 -14.72 -3.26 -6.81
N PRO A 211 -15.18 -4.15 -5.92
CA PRO A 211 -16.14 -5.20 -6.28
C PRO A 211 -17.48 -4.64 -6.77
N GLY A 212 -17.92 -3.48 -6.26
CA GLY A 212 -19.17 -2.83 -6.68
C GLY A 212 -19.17 -2.42 -8.16
N GLU A 213 -18.11 -1.75 -8.63
CA GLU A 213 -18.00 -1.36 -10.03
C GLU A 213 -17.72 -2.58 -10.94
N ALA A 214 -16.91 -3.54 -10.47
CA ALA A 214 -16.72 -4.81 -11.17
C ALA A 214 -18.05 -5.55 -11.38
N ARG A 215 -18.91 -5.68 -10.36
CA ARG A 215 -20.25 -6.28 -10.49
C ARG A 215 -21.16 -5.47 -11.41
N LYS A 216 -21.14 -4.13 -11.34
CA LYS A 216 -21.91 -3.24 -12.22
C LYS A 216 -21.53 -3.43 -13.70
N ILE A 217 -20.24 -3.55 -14.01
CA ILE A 217 -19.77 -3.85 -15.37
C ILE A 217 -20.15 -5.28 -15.78
N LEU A 218 -19.95 -6.28 -14.91
CA LEU A 218 -20.33 -7.68 -15.20
C LEU A 218 -21.84 -7.87 -15.37
N ALA A 219 -22.69 -7.07 -14.72
CA ALA A 219 -24.14 -7.07 -14.92
C ALA A 219 -24.51 -6.49 -16.31
N ALA A 220 -23.82 -5.44 -16.76
CA ALA A 220 -24.04 -4.81 -18.06
C ALA A 220 -23.54 -5.65 -19.27
N LEU A 221 -22.90 -6.80 -19.05
CA LEU A 221 -22.39 -7.71 -20.09
C LEU A 221 -23.37 -8.85 -20.48
N GLU A 222 -24.67 -8.69 -20.19
CA GLU A 222 -25.65 -9.73 -20.51
C GLU A 222 -25.96 -9.84 -22.01
N GLN A 223 -26.15 -11.09 -22.46
CA GLN A 223 -26.39 -11.52 -23.85
C GLN A 223 -25.19 -11.57 -24.83
N VAL A 224 -23.93 -11.51 -24.36
CA VAL A 224 -22.75 -11.73 -25.24
C VAL A 224 -22.20 -13.16 -25.12
N SER A 225 -22.68 -14.07 -25.97
CA SER A 225 -22.40 -15.53 -25.90
C SER A 225 -20.94 -15.97 -25.67
N PRO A 226 -19.90 -15.45 -26.35
CA PRO A 226 -18.53 -15.95 -26.17
C PRO A 226 -17.87 -15.57 -24.83
N LEU A 227 -18.47 -14.68 -24.04
CA LEU A 227 -17.87 -14.17 -22.79
C LEU A 227 -18.52 -14.72 -21.52
N VAL A 228 -19.55 -15.56 -21.63
CA VAL A 228 -20.35 -16.05 -20.48
C VAL A 228 -19.49 -16.81 -19.46
N GLU A 229 -18.63 -17.74 -19.90
CA GLU A 229 -17.77 -18.50 -18.98
C GLU A 229 -16.80 -17.60 -18.21
N ARG A 230 -16.11 -16.69 -18.91
CA ARG A 230 -15.16 -15.73 -18.30
C ARG A 230 -15.89 -14.79 -17.32
N ARG A 231 -17.09 -14.31 -17.67
CA ARG A 231 -17.97 -13.51 -16.78
C ARG A 231 -18.31 -14.29 -15.50
N SER A 232 -18.69 -15.56 -15.63
CA SER A 232 -19.00 -16.43 -14.48
C SER A 232 -17.79 -16.70 -13.59
N ILE A 233 -16.59 -16.89 -14.17
CA ILE A 233 -15.33 -17.04 -13.41
C ILE A 233 -15.04 -15.77 -12.59
N GLU A 234 -15.12 -14.59 -13.21
CA GLU A 234 -14.89 -13.32 -12.52
C GLU A 234 -15.95 -13.01 -11.46
N THR A 235 -17.19 -13.48 -11.66
CA THR A 235 -18.27 -13.38 -10.67
C THR A 235 -17.98 -14.27 -9.45
N ALA A 236 -17.53 -15.52 -9.67
CA ALA A 236 -17.14 -16.43 -8.60
C ALA A 236 -15.88 -15.96 -7.84
N TRP A 237 -14.94 -15.26 -8.51
CA TRP A 237 -13.84 -14.58 -7.82
C TRP A 237 -14.33 -13.42 -6.94
N LEU A 238 -15.30 -12.61 -7.40
CA LEU A 238 -15.91 -11.56 -6.57
C LEU A 238 -16.67 -12.13 -5.36
N ASP A 239 -17.40 -13.23 -5.54
CA ASP A 239 -18.05 -13.93 -4.44
C ASP A 239 -17.01 -14.42 -3.41
N LEU A 240 -15.90 -15.01 -3.87
CA LEU A 240 -14.82 -15.45 -2.99
C LEU A 240 -14.17 -14.26 -2.25
N GLU A 241 -13.86 -13.16 -2.94
CA GLU A 241 -13.25 -11.96 -2.36
C GLU A 241 -14.16 -11.25 -1.35
N GLU A 242 -15.49 -11.31 -1.54
CA GLU A 242 -16.50 -10.83 -0.58
C GLU A 242 -16.74 -11.78 0.61
N GLY A 243 -16.14 -12.97 0.62
CA GLY A 243 -16.27 -13.96 1.70
C GLY A 243 -17.45 -14.93 1.54
N LYS A 244 -18.10 -14.98 0.37
CA LYS A 244 -19.13 -15.97 -0.01
C LYS A 244 -18.45 -17.26 -0.46
N GLU A 245 -17.73 -17.87 0.48
CA GLU A 245 -16.79 -18.96 0.24
C GLU A 245 -17.47 -20.21 -0.35
N GLU A 246 -18.70 -20.51 0.07
CA GLU A 246 -19.44 -21.66 -0.44
C GLU A 246 -20.05 -21.42 -1.83
N GLU A 247 -20.60 -20.24 -2.07
CA GLU A 247 -21.19 -19.85 -3.34
C GLU A 247 -20.12 -19.83 -4.43
N ALA A 248 -18.96 -19.24 -4.12
CA ALA A 248 -17.78 -19.30 -4.98
C ALA A 248 -17.31 -20.74 -5.22
N GLN A 249 -17.20 -21.57 -4.18
CA GLN A 249 -16.83 -22.99 -4.34
C GLN A 249 -17.81 -23.73 -5.26
N LYS A 250 -19.13 -23.54 -5.07
CA LYS A 250 -20.19 -24.16 -5.89
C LYS A 250 -20.14 -23.66 -7.34
N ALA A 251 -19.90 -22.37 -7.55
CA ALA A 251 -19.75 -21.76 -8.87
C ALA A 251 -18.51 -22.27 -9.61
N PHE A 252 -17.32 -22.20 -8.99
CA PHE A 252 -16.09 -22.73 -9.56
C PHE A 252 -16.17 -24.23 -9.85
N GLN A 253 -16.77 -25.03 -8.95
CA GLN A 253 -16.96 -26.46 -9.15
C GLN A 253 -17.87 -26.78 -10.35
N LYS A 254 -18.91 -25.97 -10.58
CA LYS A 254 -19.80 -26.07 -11.74
C LYS A 254 -19.09 -25.66 -13.04
N ILE A 255 -18.34 -24.55 -13.02
CA ILE A 255 -17.60 -24.08 -14.20
C ILE A 255 -16.51 -25.10 -14.57
N SER A 256 -15.72 -25.59 -13.61
CA SER A 256 -14.65 -26.55 -13.88
C SER A 256 -15.15 -27.93 -14.36
N SER A 257 -16.42 -28.28 -14.15
CA SER A 257 -16.98 -29.50 -14.76
C SER A 257 -17.39 -29.27 -16.22
N SER A 258 -18.01 -28.14 -16.57
CA SER A 258 -18.55 -27.89 -17.92
C SER A 258 -17.62 -27.16 -18.91
N ALA A 259 -16.72 -26.30 -18.44
CA ALA A 259 -15.99 -25.35 -19.29
C ALA A 259 -14.95 -25.99 -20.22
N PHE A 260 -14.63 -25.30 -21.33
CA PHE A 260 -13.58 -25.73 -22.25
C PHE A 260 -12.17 -25.43 -21.71
N ASP A 261 -11.93 -24.20 -21.24
CA ASP A 261 -10.78 -23.88 -20.39
C ASP A 261 -11.19 -23.99 -18.93
N LYS A 262 -10.47 -24.83 -18.18
CA LYS A 262 -10.76 -25.16 -16.78
C LYS A 262 -9.76 -24.55 -15.81
N VAL A 263 -8.68 -23.90 -16.29
CA VAL A 263 -7.54 -23.54 -15.46
C VAL A 263 -7.90 -22.51 -14.39
N GLU A 264 -8.50 -21.38 -14.76
CA GLU A 264 -8.91 -20.35 -13.78
C GLU A 264 -10.05 -20.83 -12.87
N ALA A 265 -10.95 -21.69 -13.39
CA ALA A 265 -12.03 -22.27 -12.59
C ALA A 265 -11.49 -23.26 -11.53
N LEU A 266 -10.49 -24.09 -11.87
CA LEU A 266 -9.82 -25.00 -10.95
C LEU A 266 -8.89 -24.26 -9.96
N SER A 267 -8.27 -23.15 -10.40
CA SER A 267 -7.53 -22.21 -9.56
C SER A 267 -8.45 -21.58 -8.49
N GLY A 268 -9.60 -21.05 -8.91
CA GLY A 268 -10.63 -20.49 -8.02
C GLY A 268 -11.22 -21.54 -7.07
N LEU A 269 -11.52 -22.74 -7.57
CA LEU A 269 -11.98 -23.88 -6.74
C LEU A 269 -10.94 -24.22 -5.67
N GLY A 270 -9.67 -24.32 -6.04
CA GLY A 270 -8.57 -24.58 -5.11
C GLY A 270 -8.41 -23.49 -4.05
N ALA A 271 -8.53 -22.20 -4.45
CA ALA A 271 -8.48 -21.07 -3.52
C ALA A 271 -9.68 -21.04 -2.54
N ALA A 272 -10.89 -21.33 -3.01
CA ALA A 272 -12.10 -21.42 -2.18
C ALA A 272 -12.03 -22.60 -1.19
N LEU A 273 -11.62 -23.78 -1.68
CA LEU A 273 -11.39 -24.95 -0.84
C LEU A 273 -10.30 -24.66 0.22
N ALA A 274 -9.17 -24.06 -0.16
CA ALA A 274 -8.09 -23.73 0.77
C ALA A 274 -8.54 -22.76 1.88
N ARG A 275 -9.32 -21.72 1.55
CA ARG A 275 -9.88 -20.80 2.56
C ARG A 275 -10.75 -21.52 3.58
N THR A 276 -11.74 -22.30 3.13
CA THR A 276 -12.60 -23.06 4.07
C THR A 276 -11.83 -24.13 4.84
N ALA A 277 -10.82 -24.75 4.21
CA ALA A 277 -9.96 -25.76 4.82
C ALA A 277 -9.10 -25.20 5.96
N PHE A 278 -8.46 -24.04 5.77
CA PHE A 278 -7.68 -23.40 6.84
C PHE A 278 -8.57 -22.97 8.01
N LYS A 279 -9.73 -22.37 7.70
CA LYS A 279 -10.75 -21.93 8.67
C LYS A 279 -11.29 -23.09 9.53
N ALA A 280 -11.52 -24.26 8.93
CA ALA A 280 -11.99 -25.46 9.62
C ALA A 280 -10.87 -26.41 10.12
N LYS A 281 -9.59 -26.10 9.83
CA LYS A 281 -8.43 -27.01 10.01
C LYS A 281 -8.62 -28.40 9.35
N ASP A 282 -9.39 -28.45 8.28
CA ASP A 282 -9.84 -29.69 7.61
C ASP A 282 -8.78 -30.21 6.61
N LYS A 283 -8.05 -31.24 7.02
CA LYS A 283 -7.02 -31.91 6.19
C LYS A 283 -7.58 -32.53 4.89
N GLY A 284 -8.85 -32.95 4.89
CA GLY A 284 -9.51 -33.48 3.69
C GLY A 284 -9.76 -32.40 2.65
N ARG A 285 -10.25 -31.23 3.08
CA ARG A 285 -10.39 -30.05 2.20
C ARG A 285 -9.04 -29.49 1.74
N LEU A 286 -7.98 -29.54 2.56
CA LEU A 286 -6.62 -29.18 2.12
C LEU A 286 -6.15 -30.11 0.97
N ALA A 287 -6.38 -31.42 1.07
CA ALA A 287 -6.06 -32.36 0.00
C ALA A 287 -6.91 -32.14 -1.26
N ALA A 288 -8.20 -31.80 -1.11
CA ALA A 288 -9.06 -31.42 -2.23
C ALA A 288 -8.59 -30.13 -2.92
N ALA A 289 -8.20 -29.11 -2.14
CA ALA A 289 -7.61 -27.87 -2.67
C ALA A 289 -6.33 -28.14 -3.47
N ALA A 290 -5.40 -28.95 -2.93
CA ALA A 290 -4.18 -29.35 -3.62
C ALA A 290 -4.50 -30.10 -4.93
N THR A 291 -5.53 -30.94 -4.93
CA THR A 291 -5.97 -31.69 -6.12
C THR A 291 -6.57 -30.78 -7.20
N ALA A 292 -7.37 -29.78 -6.83
CA ALA A 292 -7.90 -28.79 -7.75
C ALA A 292 -6.78 -27.94 -8.37
N LEU A 293 -5.87 -27.39 -7.56
CA LEU A 293 -4.74 -26.58 -8.04
C LEU A 293 -3.76 -27.40 -8.90
N ARG A 294 -3.48 -28.67 -8.56
CA ARG A 294 -2.72 -29.59 -9.41
C ARG A 294 -3.42 -29.86 -10.75
N SER A 295 -4.75 -29.98 -10.75
CA SER A 295 -5.52 -30.19 -11.99
C SER A 295 -5.48 -28.96 -12.89
N ALA A 296 -5.43 -27.75 -12.31
CA ALA A 296 -5.24 -26.50 -13.06
C ALA A 296 -3.87 -26.40 -13.75
N LEU A 297 -2.86 -27.14 -13.28
CA LEU A 297 -1.49 -27.17 -13.82
C LEU A 297 -1.24 -28.28 -14.86
N VAL A 298 -2.27 -29.05 -15.25
CA VAL A 298 -2.15 -30.06 -16.32
C VAL A 298 -1.85 -29.40 -17.67
N THR A 299 -2.35 -28.18 -17.88
CA THR A 299 -2.07 -27.35 -19.06
C THR A 299 -1.28 -26.11 -18.63
N PRO A 300 -0.19 -25.74 -19.33
CA PRO A 300 0.44 -24.42 -19.17
C PRO A 300 -0.56 -23.28 -19.33
N SER A 301 -0.32 -22.17 -18.64
CA SER A 301 -1.25 -21.03 -18.62
C SER A 301 -0.61 -19.76 -18.02
N PRO A 302 -1.19 -18.57 -18.28
CA PRO A 302 -0.83 -17.33 -17.56
C PRO A 302 -0.90 -17.49 -16.03
N ALA A 303 -1.90 -18.20 -15.53
CA ALA A 303 -2.12 -18.41 -14.10
C ALA A 303 -1.09 -19.33 -13.42
N SER A 304 -0.26 -20.05 -14.18
CA SER A 304 0.63 -21.11 -13.66
C SER A 304 1.51 -20.64 -12.49
N CYS A 305 2.09 -19.44 -12.57
CA CYS A 305 2.89 -18.89 -11.48
C CYS A 305 2.08 -18.68 -10.19
N ARG A 306 0.88 -18.11 -10.31
CA ARG A 306 -0.06 -17.90 -9.20
C ARG A 306 -0.51 -19.23 -8.58
N ILE A 307 -0.76 -20.25 -9.41
CA ILE A 307 -1.19 -21.57 -8.95
C ILE A 307 -0.03 -22.31 -8.24
N PHE A 308 1.20 -22.23 -8.76
CA PHE A 308 2.38 -22.76 -8.06
C PHE A 308 2.61 -22.04 -6.72
N PHE A 309 2.44 -20.72 -6.64
CA PHE A 309 2.54 -19.98 -5.37
C PHE A 309 1.46 -20.42 -4.36
N GLN A 310 0.21 -20.59 -4.81
CA GLN A 310 -0.90 -21.08 -3.98
C GLN A 310 -0.65 -22.51 -3.46
N LEU A 311 -0.13 -23.42 -4.29
CA LEU A 311 0.29 -24.75 -3.87
C LEU A 311 1.45 -24.69 -2.87
N GLY A 312 2.44 -23.82 -3.09
CA GLY A 312 3.54 -23.60 -2.15
C GLY A 312 3.05 -23.20 -0.76
N ASN A 313 2.15 -22.22 -0.70
CA ASN A 313 1.50 -21.78 0.54
C ASN A 313 0.72 -22.91 1.23
N LEU A 314 0.01 -23.73 0.44
CA LEU A 314 -0.79 -24.85 0.92
C LEU A 314 0.07 -25.96 1.52
N TYR A 315 1.12 -26.39 0.81
CA TYR A 315 2.07 -27.41 1.27
C TYR A 315 2.90 -26.94 2.47
N PHE A 316 3.35 -25.69 2.47
CA PHE A 316 4.10 -25.10 3.59
C PHE A 316 3.26 -25.08 4.88
N ARG A 317 1.98 -24.69 4.78
CA ARG A 317 1.04 -24.71 5.91
C ARG A 317 0.60 -26.12 6.32
N SER A 318 0.65 -27.12 5.43
CA SER A 318 0.41 -28.52 5.79
C SER A 318 1.66 -29.25 6.33
N GLY A 319 2.82 -28.59 6.36
CA GLY A 319 4.10 -29.16 6.80
C GLY A 319 4.85 -29.96 5.73
N ASP A 320 4.38 -30.00 4.48
CA ASP A 320 5.08 -30.64 3.36
C ASP A 320 6.09 -29.66 2.75
N ILE A 321 7.22 -29.50 3.45
CA ILE A 321 8.29 -28.58 3.05
C ILE A 321 8.90 -28.95 1.68
N VAL A 322 8.89 -30.23 1.29
CA VAL A 322 9.46 -30.71 0.03
C VAL A 322 8.58 -30.30 -1.16
N GLN A 323 7.27 -30.52 -1.09
CA GLN A 323 6.36 -30.04 -2.13
C GLN A 323 6.25 -28.52 -2.13
N ALA A 324 6.31 -27.86 -0.95
CA ALA A 324 6.36 -26.40 -0.87
C ALA A 324 7.57 -25.83 -1.62
N GLU A 325 8.77 -26.37 -1.39
CA GLU A 325 10.00 -25.93 -2.07
C GLU A 325 9.89 -26.11 -3.59
N ALA A 326 9.43 -27.28 -4.05
CA ALA A 326 9.25 -27.56 -5.47
C ALA A 326 8.24 -26.60 -6.13
N CYS A 327 7.18 -26.22 -5.43
CA CYS A 327 6.19 -25.25 -5.89
C CYS A 327 6.74 -23.81 -5.90
N TYR A 328 7.39 -23.35 -4.83
CA TYR A 328 7.96 -21.99 -4.79
C TYR A 328 9.09 -21.80 -5.80
N ARG A 329 9.96 -22.80 -6.03
CA ARG A 329 10.97 -22.76 -7.12
C ARG A 329 10.32 -22.53 -8.48
N ARG A 330 9.23 -23.24 -8.79
CA ARG A 330 8.49 -23.09 -10.06
C ARG A 330 7.78 -21.75 -10.18
N SER A 331 7.28 -21.20 -9.07
CA SER A 331 6.73 -19.84 -9.03
C SER A 331 7.83 -18.80 -9.29
N ALA A 332 8.94 -18.84 -8.56
CA ALA A 332 10.07 -17.92 -8.72
C ALA A 332 10.72 -18.00 -10.12
N ALA A 333 10.79 -19.19 -10.73
CA ALA A 333 11.31 -19.36 -12.09
C ALA A 333 10.38 -18.81 -13.20
N LEU A 334 9.09 -18.62 -12.90
CA LEU A 334 8.13 -17.97 -13.82
C LEU A 334 8.03 -16.46 -13.57
N ALA A 335 8.13 -16.03 -12.31
CA ALA A 335 8.19 -14.64 -11.90
C ALA A 335 9.02 -14.51 -10.59
N PRO A 336 10.26 -14.00 -10.63
CA PRO A 336 11.12 -13.83 -9.45
C PRO A 336 10.70 -12.61 -8.61
N ALA A 337 9.42 -12.56 -8.23
CA ALA A 337 8.88 -11.56 -7.33
C ALA A 337 9.40 -11.77 -5.90
N VAL A 338 9.68 -10.67 -5.19
CA VAL A 338 10.20 -10.69 -3.80
C VAL A 338 9.41 -11.64 -2.89
N GLN A 339 8.08 -11.67 -3.00
CA GLN A 339 7.23 -12.57 -2.20
C GLN A 339 7.48 -14.07 -2.48
N ALA A 340 7.71 -14.46 -3.74
CA ALA A 340 8.01 -15.84 -4.10
C ALA A 340 9.43 -16.25 -3.66
N LEU A 341 10.40 -15.35 -3.81
CA LEU A 341 11.79 -15.54 -3.35
C LEU A 341 11.89 -15.59 -1.82
N ALA A 342 11.14 -14.75 -1.10
CA ALA A 342 11.05 -14.78 0.36
C ALA A 342 10.41 -16.07 0.87
N ASN A 343 9.29 -16.51 0.30
CA ASN A 343 8.66 -17.78 0.69
C ASN A 343 9.55 -18.98 0.35
N LEU A 344 10.28 -18.96 -0.79
CA LEU A 344 11.31 -19.95 -1.10
C LEU A 344 12.43 -19.95 -0.05
N THR A 345 12.96 -18.78 0.32
CA THR A 345 13.99 -18.62 1.35
C THR A 345 13.54 -19.24 2.68
N LEU A 346 12.37 -18.86 3.19
CA LEU A 346 11.81 -19.40 4.45
C LEU A 346 11.59 -20.92 4.38
N THR A 347 11.23 -21.45 3.21
CA THR A 347 11.07 -22.89 2.99
C THR A 347 12.41 -23.62 2.99
N LEU A 348 13.45 -23.05 2.36
CA LEU A 348 14.81 -23.58 2.37
C LEU A 348 15.43 -23.53 3.78
N ILE A 349 15.17 -22.49 4.58
CA ILE A 349 15.55 -22.43 6.01
C ILE A 349 14.89 -23.57 6.78
N LYS A 350 13.56 -23.77 6.63
CA LYS A 350 12.84 -24.90 7.26
C LYS A 350 13.29 -26.27 6.76
N ALA A 351 13.88 -26.36 5.56
CA ALA A 351 14.51 -27.56 5.02
C ALA A 351 15.99 -27.77 5.44
N GLY A 352 16.56 -26.86 6.25
CA GLY A 352 17.98 -26.90 6.64
C GLY A 352 18.97 -26.50 5.53
N LYS A 353 18.48 -26.05 4.36
CA LYS A 353 19.27 -25.69 3.17
C LYS A 353 19.83 -24.26 3.27
N HIS A 354 20.48 -23.94 4.38
CA HIS A 354 20.82 -22.56 4.75
C HIS A 354 21.71 -21.84 3.71
N ALA A 355 22.71 -22.50 3.12
CA ALA A 355 23.56 -21.89 2.10
C ALA A 355 22.77 -21.47 0.84
N GLU A 356 21.82 -22.30 0.41
CA GLU A 356 20.95 -21.96 -0.73
C GLU A 356 19.93 -20.89 -0.37
N ALA A 357 19.37 -20.95 0.85
CA ALA A 357 18.48 -19.91 1.36
C ALA A 357 19.17 -18.53 1.40
N ALA A 358 20.45 -18.48 1.80
CA ALA A 358 21.23 -17.25 1.84
C ALA A 358 21.45 -16.67 0.42
N ALA A 359 21.71 -17.52 -0.58
CA ALA A 359 21.79 -17.09 -1.97
C ALA A 359 20.46 -16.51 -2.51
N VAL A 360 19.31 -17.10 -2.15
CA VAL A 360 17.99 -16.55 -2.53
C VAL A 360 17.69 -15.25 -1.77
N ALA A 361 18.06 -15.15 -0.49
CA ALA A 361 17.95 -13.91 0.28
C ALA A 361 18.82 -12.78 -0.30
N ALA A 362 20.01 -13.09 -0.82
CA ALA A 362 20.88 -12.12 -1.50
C ALA A 362 20.25 -11.61 -2.82
N GLN A 363 19.51 -12.45 -3.57
CA GLN A 363 18.75 -12.00 -4.74
C GLN A 363 17.64 -11.01 -4.35
N VAL A 364 16.96 -11.23 -3.21
CA VAL A 364 15.98 -10.28 -2.66
C VAL A 364 16.67 -8.96 -2.29
N ALA A 365 17.86 -9.01 -1.67
CA ALA A 365 18.59 -7.83 -1.22
C ALA A 365 18.89 -6.82 -2.33
N LEU A 366 19.09 -7.28 -3.56
CA LEU A 366 19.34 -6.40 -4.71
C LEU A 366 18.25 -5.34 -4.92
N THR A 367 16.97 -5.66 -4.64
CA THR A 367 15.84 -4.74 -4.89
C THR A 367 14.93 -4.48 -3.69
N ASP A 368 15.02 -5.29 -2.63
CA ASP A 368 14.37 -5.06 -1.34
C ASP A 368 15.31 -5.39 -0.16
N PRO A 369 16.19 -4.44 0.23
CA PRO A 369 17.04 -4.58 1.40
C PRO A 369 16.26 -4.75 2.71
N ALA A 370 15.02 -4.27 2.80
CA ALA A 370 14.22 -4.38 4.02
C ALA A 370 13.70 -5.81 4.22
N SER A 371 13.22 -6.47 3.16
CA SER A 371 12.89 -7.89 3.20
C SER A 371 14.12 -8.77 3.37
N ALA A 372 15.25 -8.45 2.75
CA ALA A 372 16.49 -9.19 2.97
C ALA A 372 16.97 -9.13 4.43
N LYS A 373 16.93 -7.95 5.08
CA LYS A 373 17.22 -7.79 6.51
C LYS A 373 16.29 -8.63 7.40
N ARG A 374 14.98 -8.66 7.08
CA ARG A 374 14.01 -9.53 7.77
C ARG A 374 14.35 -11.01 7.58
N LEU A 375 14.62 -11.44 6.34
CA LEU A 375 14.99 -12.82 6.03
C LEU A 375 16.28 -13.25 6.73
N SER A 376 17.31 -12.39 6.82
CA SER A 376 18.56 -12.72 7.52
C SER A 376 18.36 -12.98 9.03
N ALA A 377 17.31 -12.44 9.65
CA ALA A 377 17.03 -12.69 11.07
C ALA A 377 16.50 -14.11 11.37
N GLU A 378 16.02 -14.83 10.35
CA GLU A 378 15.46 -16.19 10.46
C GLU A 378 16.54 -17.31 10.36
N PHE A 379 17.81 -16.96 10.17
CA PHE A 379 18.92 -17.90 10.07
C PHE A 379 19.57 -18.20 11.43
N PRO A 380 20.27 -19.36 11.57
CA PRO A 380 21.10 -19.65 12.75
C PRO A 380 22.15 -18.55 12.97
N LYS A 381 22.08 -17.88 14.13
CA LYS A 381 22.89 -16.68 14.44
C LYS A 381 24.40 -16.96 14.39
N ASP A 382 24.77 -18.14 14.86
CA ASP A 382 26.12 -18.73 14.85
C ASP A 382 26.71 -18.91 13.44
N ARG A 383 25.87 -18.91 12.39
CA ARG A 383 26.29 -19.09 10.99
C ARG A 383 26.04 -17.88 10.09
N LEU A 384 25.62 -16.74 10.63
CA LEU A 384 25.29 -15.55 9.82
C LEU A 384 26.50 -15.04 9.01
N GLU A 385 27.68 -14.96 9.62
CA GLU A 385 28.90 -14.48 8.95
C GLU A 385 29.45 -15.50 7.93
N GLU A 386 29.22 -16.80 8.15
CA GLU A 386 29.55 -17.87 7.20
C GLU A 386 28.63 -17.82 5.96
N LEU A 387 27.32 -17.66 6.19
CA LEU A 387 26.28 -17.75 5.16
C LEU A 387 26.09 -16.45 4.36
N PHE A 388 26.38 -15.31 4.98
CA PHE A 388 26.28 -13.98 4.38
C PHE A 388 27.62 -13.27 4.47
N HIS A 389 28.59 -13.80 3.74
CA HIS A 389 29.83 -13.10 3.40
C HIS A 389 29.68 -12.38 2.06
N ALA A 390 30.31 -11.22 1.92
CA ALA A 390 30.52 -10.55 0.65
C ALA A 390 32.03 -10.44 0.44
N GLU A 391 32.52 -10.93 -0.70
CA GLU A 391 33.94 -10.85 -1.06
C GLU A 391 34.35 -9.38 -1.27
N GLU A 392 35.52 -8.98 -0.76
CA GLU A 392 36.03 -7.62 -0.96
C GLU A 392 36.46 -7.43 -2.42
N GLN A 393 35.58 -6.85 -3.22
CA GLN A 393 35.91 -6.44 -4.58
C GLN A 393 36.98 -5.34 -4.60
N PRO A 394 37.85 -5.29 -5.63
CA PRO A 394 38.92 -4.29 -5.72
C PRO A 394 38.39 -2.86 -5.57
N ALA A 395 39.13 -2.02 -4.85
CA ALA A 395 38.89 -0.59 -4.84
C ALA A 395 38.91 -0.03 -6.28
N PRO A 396 38.09 0.99 -6.60
CA PRO A 396 38.13 1.61 -7.92
C PRO A 396 39.54 2.14 -8.20
N ALA A 397 40.05 1.84 -9.39
CA ALA A 397 41.32 2.40 -9.83
C ALA A 397 41.29 3.93 -9.70
N PRO A 398 42.37 4.57 -9.23
CA PRO A 398 42.40 6.03 -9.07
C PRO A 398 42.05 6.67 -10.42
N ALA A 399 41.10 7.60 -10.40
CA ALA A 399 40.71 8.30 -11.61
C ALA A 399 41.95 8.96 -12.23
N PRO A 400 42.17 8.84 -13.55
CA PRO A 400 43.30 9.51 -14.19
C PRO A 400 43.21 11.00 -13.89
N GLU A 401 44.34 11.60 -13.48
CA GLU A 401 44.39 13.01 -13.14
C GLU A 401 43.97 13.83 -14.37
N ILE A 402 42.72 14.30 -14.36
CA ILE A 402 42.25 15.28 -15.32
C ILE A 402 43.05 16.55 -15.00
N PRO A 403 43.97 16.99 -15.89
CA PRO A 403 44.82 18.14 -15.59
C PRO A 403 43.90 19.33 -15.32
N ALA A 404 44.09 19.95 -14.15
CA ALA A 404 43.17 20.97 -13.65
C ALA A 404 42.97 22.04 -14.71
N ALA A 405 41.70 22.29 -15.07
CA ALA A 405 41.37 23.32 -16.06
C ALA A 405 42.04 24.64 -15.65
N PRO A 406 42.79 25.30 -16.54
CA PRO A 406 43.56 26.47 -16.18
C PRO A 406 42.64 27.53 -15.59
N PRO A 407 43.05 28.23 -14.51
CA PRO A 407 42.17 29.14 -13.79
C PRO A 407 41.61 30.19 -14.76
N PRO A 408 40.33 30.58 -14.60
CA PRO A 408 39.68 31.49 -15.53
C PRO A 408 40.49 32.78 -15.63
N ARG A 409 40.82 33.19 -16.86
CA ARG A 409 41.52 34.45 -17.12
C ARG A 409 40.78 35.58 -16.40
N ALA A 410 41.50 36.34 -15.58
CA ALA A 410 40.95 37.50 -14.89
C ALA A 410 40.32 38.46 -15.91
N ALA A 411 39.16 39.01 -15.55
CA ALA A 411 38.48 40.00 -16.38
C ALA A 411 39.38 41.24 -16.57
N PRO A 412 39.36 41.90 -17.75
CA PRO A 412 40.12 43.13 -17.96
C PRO A 412 39.69 44.21 -16.96
N LEU A 413 40.67 44.87 -16.34
CA LEU A 413 40.42 46.05 -15.52
C LEU A 413 39.90 47.22 -16.38
N PRO A 414 38.98 48.05 -15.87
CA PRO A 414 38.55 49.25 -16.58
C PRO A 414 39.70 50.25 -16.70
N MET A 415 39.84 50.87 -17.88
CA MET A 415 40.86 51.89 -18.11
C MET A 415 40.48 53.23 -17.42
N PRO A 416 41.47 53.99 -16.92
CA PRO A 416 41.23 55.33 -16.37
C PRO A 416 40.91 56.34 -17.48
N ALA A 417 40.08 57.34 -17.16
CA ALA A 417 39.70 58.40 -18.08
C ALA A 417 40.81 59.47 -18.24
N ALA A 418 40.85 60.10 -19.42
CA ALA A 418 41.69 61.26 -19.73
C ALA A 418 40.82 62.52 -19.96
N PRO A 419 41.31 63.74 -19.65
CA PRO A 419 40.51 64.98 -19.73
C PRO A 419 40.37 65.53 -21.16
N ALA A 420 39.40 66.43 -21.35
CA ALA A 420 38.98 66.97 -22.64
C ALA A 420 39.62 68.34 -23.01
N PRO A 421 39.64 68.69 -24.31
CA PRO A 421 39.74 70.06 -24.82
C PRO A 421 38.39 70.57 -25.39
N VAL A 422 38.25 71.90 -25.49
CA VAL A 422 37.07 72.71 -25.86
C VAL A 422 37.58 74.10 -26.33
N PRO A 423 36.91 74.91 -27.20
CA PRO A 423 35.82 74.70 -28.18
C PRO A 423 36.20 75.13 -29.63
N GLU A 424 35.26 75.00 -30.60
CA GLU A 424 34.88 76.10 -31.53
C GLU A 424 33.53 75.80 -32.25
N ALA A 425 32.90 76.82 -32.85
CA ALA A 425 31.51 76.80 -33.41
C ALA A 425 31.30 78.03 -34.37
N PRO A 426 30.10 78.34 -34.94
CA PRO A 426 28.79 77.65 -34.94
C PRO A 426 27.98 77.66 -36.29
N ALA A 427 26.80 76.99 -36.28
CA ALA A 427 25.55 77.36 -37.00
C ALA A 427 25.46 77.28 -38.56
N PRO A 428 24.24 77.35 -39.17
CA PRO A 428 22.89 77.47 -38.59
C PRO A 428 21.91 76.31 -38.88
N VAL A 429 20.67 76.42 -38.36
CA VAL A 429 19.55 75.46 -38.45
C VAL A 429 18.26 76.21 -38.86
N PRO A 430 17.34 75.56 -39.59
CA PRO A 430 15.90 75.62 -39.26
C PRO A 430 15.16 74.27 -39.47
N GLU A 431 14.00 73.96 -38.88
CA GLU A 431 13.31 74.53 -37.72
C GLU A 431 12.33 73.50 -37.07
N THR A 432 11.91 73.79 -35.84
CA THR A 432 11.02 72.99 -34.94
C THR A 432 9.52 73.31 -35.14
N PRO A 433 8.52 72.48 -34.72
CA PRO A 433 8.15 72.30 -33.29
C PRO A 433 7.63 70.89 -32.88
N ALA A 434 7.27 70.75 -31.58
CA ALA A 434 7.00 69.46 -30.93
C ALA A 434 6.08 69.60 -29.69
N LYS A 435 5.73 68.45 -29.07
CA LYS A 435 5.18 68.28 -27.70
C LYS A 435 3.71 68.75 -27.50
N PRO A 436 3.02 68.43 -26.37
CA PRO A 436 3.52 67.87 -25.10
C PRO A 436 2.76 66.65 -24.52
N GLN A 437 3.25 66.13 -23.39
CA GLN A 437 2.45 65.42 -22.38
C GLN A 437 1.78 66.44 -21.43
N PRO A 438 0.70 66.04 -20.72
CA PRO A 438 0.54 66.50 -19.34
C PRO A 438 0.11 65.40 -18.34
N SER A 439 0.04 65.82 -17.08
CA SER A 439 -0.27 65.10 -15.84
C SER A 439 -1.74 64.67 -15.66
N GLY A 440 -2.02 63.91 -14.58
CA GLY A 440 -3.36 63.54 -14.11
C GLY A 440 -4.03 64.57 -13.17
N LEU A 441 -4.79 64.08 -12.17
CA LEU A 441 -6.03 64.65 -11.55
C LEU A 441 -7.28 64.27 -12.39
N ASP A 442 -8.44 63.83 -11.87
CA ASP A 442 -8.91 63.47 -10.50
C ASP A 442 -10.26 62.67 -10.61
N SER A 443 -10.94 62.08 -9.61
CA SER A 443 -10.75 61.95 -8.14
C SER A 443 -11.47 60.73 -7.49
N ALA A 444 -12.81 60.75 -7.36
CA ALA A 444 -13.65 59.97 -6.41
C ALA A 444 -15.06 59.62 -7.00
N ALA A 445 -15.99 58.85 -6.41
CA ALA A 445 -15.97 57.70 -5.48
C ALA A 445 -17.40 57.10 -5.32
N GLY A 446 -17.54 55.84 -4.86
CA GLY A 446 -18.83 55.20 -4.47
C GLY A 446 -19.63 54.53 -5.61
N SER A 447 -20.66 53.69 -5.35
CA SER A 447 -21.18 53.17 -4.06
C SER A 447 -22.01 51.86 -4.24
N PHE A 448 -22.31 51.17 -3.13
CA PHE A 448 -23.08 49.91 -3.07
C PHE A 448 -24.54 49.98 -3.51
N LYS A 449 -25.15 48.82 -3.85
CA LYS A 449 -26.51 48.45 -3.40
C LYS A 449 -26.83 46.94 -3.50
N PHE A 450 -27.27 46.35 -2.38
CA PHE A 450 -28.26 45.25 -2.37
C PHE A 450 -29.68 45.90 -2.40
N ILE A 451 -30.77 45.23 -2.76
CA ILE A 451 -31.70 44.40 -1.94
C ILE A 451 -32.87 44.09 -2.93
N ASN A 452 -33.51 42.91 -3.03
CA ASN A 452 -34.61 42.47 -2.14
C ASN A 452 -35.02 40.99 -2.39
N PRO A 453 -35.50 40.24 -1.37
CA PRO A 453 -36.18 38.96 -1.56
C PRO A 453 -37.67 39.11 -1.94
N ASN A 454 -38.35 37.98 -2.19
CA ASN A 454 -39.79 37.84 -2.43
C ASN A 454 -40.36 38.54 -3.67
N ALA A 455 -40.09 37.97 -4.84
CA ALA A 455 -40.94 38.09 -6.03
C ALA A 455 -41.34 36.67 -6.50
N ALA A 456 -42.58 36.50 -6.97
CA ALA A 456 -43.18 35.19 -7.31
C ALA A 456 -43.80 35.20 -8.74
N PRO A 457 -44.02 34.03 -9.38
CA PRO A 457 -43.99 33.92 -10.84
C PRO A 457 -45.35 33.61 -11.53
N PRO A 458 -45.38 33.76 -12.86
CA PRO A 458 -46.07 32.84 -13.78
C PRO A 458 -45.12 32.32 -14.89
N ALA A 459 -45.31 31.18 -15.57
CA ALA A 459 -46.20 30.02 -15.35
C ALA A 459 -45.58 28.74 -15.98
N ARG A 460 -46.25 27.58 -15.85
CA ARG A 460 -45.83 26.23 -16.33
C ARG A 460 -46.15 26.02 -17.82
N ALA A 461 -45.73 24.97 -18.54
CA ALA A 461 -45.21 23.63 -18.19
C ALA A 461 -44.18 23.14 -19.26
N GLU A 462 -43.56 21.95 -19.24
CA GLU A 462 -43.77 20.73 -18.43
C GLU A 462 -42.47 19.89 -18.33
N ALA A 463 -42.34 19.02 -17.31
CA ALA A 463 -41.24 18.06 -17.14
C ALA A 463 -41.66 16.90 -16.21
N PRO A 464 -41.07 15.71 -16.34
CA PRO A 464 -40.14 15.21 -15.31
C PRO A 464 -38.92 14.46 -15.92
N SER A 465 -37.87 14.07 -15.17
CA SER A 465 -37.74 14.00 -13.71
C SER A 465 -36.32 14.34 -13.23
N LEU A 466 -36.23 15.19 -12.20
CA LEU A 466 -35.15 15.17 -11.20
C LEU A 466 -35.64 14.34 -10.01
N LEU A 467 -34.75 13.68 -9.26
CA LEU A 467 -34.96 13.50 -7.82
C LEU A 467 -33.66 13.17 -7.05
N ALA A 468 -33.71 13.39 -5.73
CA ALA A 468 -32.58 13.42 -4.81
C ALA A 468 -32.29 12.06 -4.14
N PRO A 469 -31.11 11.86 -3.53
CA PRO A 469 -30.79 10.64 -2.77
C PRO A 469 -31.27 10.70 -1.31
N ALA A 470 -31.90 9.63 -0.80
CA ALA A 470 -31.94 9.31 0.64
C ALA A 470 -32.43 7.88 0.97
N ALA A 471 -31.78 7.28 1.98
CA ALA A 471 -32.26 6.28 2.95
C ALA A 471 -32.48 4.78 2.55
N PRO A 472 -32.38 3.82 3.53
CA PRO A 472 -32.18 2.38 3.25
C PRO A 472 -33.05 1.42 4.12
N ARG A 473 -32.61 0.14 4.24
CA ARG A 473 -33.17 -1.04 4.97
C ARG A 473 -34.06 -1.94 4.08
N ASP A 474 -34.13 -3.26 4.29
CA ASP A 474 -33.93 -4.03 5.54
C ASP A 474 -32.99 -5.27 5.46
N ALA A 475 -32.91 -6.07 6.54
CA ALA A 475 -31.90 -7.10 6.81
C ALA A 475 -32.47 -8.53 7.11
N SER A 476 -31.65 -9.38 7.76
CA SER A 476 -31.81 -10.84 8.08
C SER A 476 -31.30 -11.81 6.99
N VAL A 477 -30.79 -13.03 7.27
CA VAL A 477 -30.87 -13.94 8.45
C VAL A 477 -29.46 -14.48 8.90
N SER A 478 -29.37 -15.03 10.13
CA SER A 478 -28.22 -15.59 10.92
C SER A 478 -27.38 -16.74 10.31
N GLY A 479 -26.24 -17.21 10.89
CA GLY A 479 -25.46 -16.83 12.10
C GLY A 479 -24.89 -18.04 12.93
N ARG A 480 -24.04 -17.80 13.97
CA ARG A 480 -23.61 -18.70 15.10
C ARG A 480 -22.71 -19.94 14.84
N SER A 481 -21.73 -20.35 15.68
CA SER A 481 -21.02 -19.68 16.82
C SER A 481 -19.71 -20.36 17.34
N ARG A 482 -18.68 -19.53 17.66
CA ARG A 482 -17.51 -19.64 18.58
C ARG A 482 -16.46 -20.82 18.50
N ALA A 483 -15.56 -20.90 19.50
CA ALA A 483 -14.11 -21.23 19.53
C ALA A 483 -13.75 -22.35 20.58
N GLN A 484 -12.57 -22.52 21.25
CA GLN A 484 -11.27 -21.82 21.49
C GLN A 484 -10.16 -22.93 21.67
N GLN A 485 -8.89 -22.81 22.14
CA GLN A 485 -8.05 -21.86 22.91
C GLN A 485 -6.57 -21.86 22.38
N ALA A 486 -5.54 -21.74 23.23
CA ALA A 486 -4.10 -21.48 22.94
C ALA A 486 -3.22 -21.90 24.15
N PRO A 487 -1.88 -21.64 24.20
CA PRO A 487 -0.86 -21.22 23.21
C PRO A 487 0.20 -22.37 23.00
N ALA A 488 1.49 -22.26 22.66
CA ALA A 488 2.49 -21.23 22.25
C ALA A 488 3.70 -21.96 21.54
N PRO A 489 4.79 -21.29 21.07
CA PRO A 489 4.98 -19.87 20.77
C PRO A 489 5.31 -19.59 19.28
N GLN A 490 4.63 -18.58 18.72
CA GLN A 490 5.11 -17.56 17.77
C GLN A 490 6.02 -17.95 16.58
N GLN A 491 5.41 -18.01 15.38
CA GLN A 491 5.97 -17.44 14.16
C GLN A 491 5.11 -16.22 13.76
N VAL A 492 5.68 -15.23 13.08
CA VAL A 492 4.99 -13.96 12.77
C VAL A 492 4.03 -14.14 11.59
N GLU A 493 2.72 -14.06 11.85
CA GLU A 493 1.67 -13.89 10.82
C GLU A 493 0.93 -12.57 11.05
N ILE A 494 1.08 -11.62 10.11
CA ILE A 494 0.48 -10.28 10.22
C ILE A 494 -0.97 -10.33 9.74
N GLU A 495 -1.92 -10.41 10.68
CA GLU A 495 -3.36 -10.32 10.38
C GLU A 495 -3.75 -8.94 9.81
N THR A 496 -4.74 -8.89 8.90
CA THR A 496 -5.25 -7.61 8.38
C THR A 496 -6.54 -7.17 9.09
N PHE A 497 -6.71 -5.86 9.25
CA PHE A 497 -7.88 -5.25 9.88
C PHE A 497 -9.22 -5.58 9.17
N ARG A 498 -9.19 -6.12 7.94
CA ARG A 498 -10.38 -6.59 7.20
C ARG A 498 -10.77 -8.01 7.60
N ASP A 499 -9.78 -8.89 7.80
CA ASP A 499 -10.00 -10.28 8.26
C ASP A 499 -10.46 -10.29 9.72
N VAL A 500 -9.80 -9.49 10.57
CA VAL A 500 -10.16 -9.17 11.97
C VAL A 500 -11.62 -8.71 12.10
N MET A 501 -12.18 -8.08 11.06
CA MET A 501 -13.56 -7.57 11.05
C MET A 501 -14.59 -8.55 10.46
N ALA A 502 -14.18 -9.63 9.80
CA ALA A 502 -15.10 -10.63 9.22
C ALA A 502 -15.88 -11.40 10.30
N ALA A 503 -17.05 -11.94 9.97
CA ALA A 503 -17.99 -12.45 10.96
C ALA A 503 -17.47 -13.73 11.69
N HIS A 504 -17.35 -13.64 13.01
CA HIS A 504 -17.43 -14.74 13.97
C HIS A 504 -18.35 -14.30 15.10
N ASP A 505 -19.11 -15.24 15.66
CA ASP A 505 -20.25 -14.91 16.52
C ASP A 505 -19.86 -14.35 17.89
N ALA A 506 -20.77 -13.55 18.45
CA ALA A 506 -20.63 -13.05 19.81
C ALA A 506 -20.75 -14.18 20.85
N PRO A 507 -20.00 -14.12 21.96
CA PRO A 507 -19.28 -15.32 22.34
C PRO A 507 -19.71 -15.89 23.72
N THR A 508 -19.77 -17.23 23.85
CA THR A 508 -20.38 -18.00 24.98
C THR A 508 -19.62 -17.94 26.31
N GLU A 509 -20.27 -18.17 27.46
CA GLU A 509 -19.59 -18.11 28.77
C GLU A 509 -18.45 -19.13 28.93
N GLU A 510 -18.69 -20.42 28.67
CA GLU A 510 -17.67 -21.48 28.85
C GLU A 510 -16.36 -21.13 28.15
N GLU A 511 -16.47 -20.55 26.97
CA GLU A 511 -15.32 -20.26 26.14
C GLU A 511 -14.66 -18.92 26.51
N SER A 512 -15.36 -18.03 27.20
CA SER A 512 -14.73 -16.88 27.88
C SER A 512 -14.01 -17.29 29.16
N ARG A 513 -14.39 -18.42 29.77
CA ARG A 513 -13.57 -19.09 30.79
C ARG A 513 -12.35 -19.78 30.15
N LYS A 514 -12.49 -20.35 28.94
CA LYS A 514 -11.40 -20.85 28.06
C LYS A 514 -10.67 -19.72 27.30
N ASP A 515 -10.34 -18.61 27.98
CA ASP A 515 -9.59 -17.49 27.40
C ASP A 515 -8.56 -16.91 28.37
N ASP A 516 -7.30 -16.83 27.95
CA ASP A 516 -6.17 -16.47 28.83
C ASP A 516 -6.21 -15.03 29.36
N PHE A 517 -7.00 -14.16 28.72
CA PHE A 517 -7.24 -12.78 29.16
C PHE A 517 -8.57 -12.67 29.92
N ILE A 518 -9.68 -13.09 29.31
CA ILE A 518 -11.02 -12.98 29.88
C ILE A 518 -11.22 -13.89 31.11
N SER A 519 -10.50 -15.01 31.23
CA SER A 519 -10.51 -15.82 32.47
C SER A 519 -10.05 -15.04 33.71
N ARG A 520 -9.27 -13.95 33.55
CA ARG A 520 -8.91 -13.04 34.64
C ARG A 520 -10.11 -12.29 35.22
N ALA A 521 -11.18 -12.09 34.43
CA ALA A 521 -12.42 -11.50 34.90
C ALA A 521 -13.08 -12.34 36.01
N PHE A 522 -13.12 -13.67 35.82
CA PHE A 522 -13.70 -14.61 36.77
C PHE A 522 -12.83 -14.79 38.02
N ARG A 523 -11.50 -14.79 37.86
CA ARG A 523 -10.57 -14.79 39.01
C ARG A 523 -10.76 -13.52 39.84
N LEU A 524 -10.73 -12.34 39.21
CA LEU A 524 -10.96 -11.07 39.91
C LEU A 524 -12.36 -11.00 40.56
N ALA A 525 -13.38 -11.59 39.95
CA ALA A 525 -14.69 -11.72 40.58
C ALA A 525 -14.60 -12.58 41.85
N SER A 526 -14.01 -13.79 41.79
CA SER A 526 -13.79 -14.65 42.97
C SER A 526 -12.96 -13.95 44.06
N ASP A 527 -11.83 -13.32 43.69
CA ASP A 527 -10.96 -12.56 44.59
C ASP A 527 -11.72 -11.43 45.31
N LEU A 528 -12.78 -10.88 44.68
CA LEU A 528 -13.65 -9.85 45.23
C LEU A 528 -14.84 -10.44 46.02
N GLU A 529 -15.33 -11.64 45.67
CA GLU A 529 -16.33 -12.37 46.46
C GLU A 529 -15.74 -12.79 47.82
N ASP A 530 -14.49 -13.26 47.83
CA ASP A 530 -13.74 -13.59 49.03
C ASP A 530 -13.35 -12.33 49.85
N GLU A 531 -12.96 -11.22 49.20
CA GLU A 531 -12.60 -9.96 49.88
C GLU A 531 -13.80 -9.24 50.51
N PHE A 532 -15.01 -9.39 49.93
CA PHE A 532 -16.21 -8.68 50.41
C PHE A 532 -17.32 -9.56 51.01
N GLY A 533 -17.17 -10.89 51.01
CA GLY A 533 -18.16 -11.83 51.57
C GLY A 533 -19.53 -11.81 50.87
N ARG A 534 -19.59 -11.38 49.60
CA ARG A 534 -20.83 -11.23 48.81
C ARG A 534 -20.56 -11.46 47.34
N LYS A 535 -21.57 -11.93 46.60
CA LYS A 535 -21.44 -12.22 45.17
C LYS A 535 -21.15 -10.99 44.31
N ILE A 536 -20.28 -11.16 43.30
CA ILE A 536 -19.80 -10.11 42.40
C ILE A 536 -20.25 -10.44 40.97
N TYR A 537 -21.41 -9.92 40.62
CA TYR A 537 -22.00 -10.11 39.29
C TYR A 537 -21.32 -9.21 38.25
N PHE A 538 -21.28 -9.68 37.00
CA PHE A 538 -20.86 -8.88 35.85
C PHE A 538 -21.96 -7.89 35.44
N ASN A 539 -22.20 -6.91 36.30
CA ASN A 539 -23.16 -5.82 36.12
C ASN A 539 -22.49 -4.46 36.49
N LEU A 540 -23.26 -3.37 36.55
CA LEU A 540 -22.73 -2.05 36.90
C LEU A 540 -22.27 -1.95 38.37
N ASP A 541 -22.85 -2.73 39.28
CA ASP A 541 -22.44 -2.75 40.69
C ASP A 541 -21.08 -3.42 40.84
N GLY A 542 -20.90 -4.62 40.25
CA GLY A 542 -19.62 -5.32 40.22
C GLY A 542 -18.54 -4.53 39.48
N LEU A 543 -18.89 -3.84 38.38
CA LEU A 543 -17.98 -2.91 37.70
C LEU A 543 -17.54 -1.76 38.62
N SER A 544 -18.44 -1.26 39.47
CA SER A 544 -18.14 -0.22 40.46
C SER A 544 -17.25 -0.73 41.60
N GLU A 545 -17.35 -2.00 42.00
CA GLU A 545 -16.42 -2.61 42.96
C GLU A 545 -15.02 -2.84 42.35
N VAL A 546 -14.96 -3.29 41.09
CA VAL A 546 -13.72 -3.41 40.31
C VAL A 546 -13.05 -2.04 40.13
N GLU A 547 -13.82 -0.97 39.91
CA GLU A 547 -13.31 0.39 39.86
C GLU A 547 -12.71 0.82 41.22
N LYS A 548 -13.40 0.57 42.35
CA LYS A 548 -12.86 0.86 43.69
C LYS A 548 -11.53 0.15 43.95
N LYS A 549 -11.42 -1.15 43.65
CA LYS A 549 -10.18 -1.92 43.82
C LYS A 549 -9.04 -1.35 42.98
N LEU A 550 -9.31 -0.98 41.73
CA LEU A 550 -8.35 -0.31 40.85
C LEU A 550 -7.92 1.06 41.41
N ARG A 551 -8.85 1.93 41.84
CA ARG A 551 -8.51 3.24 42.44
C ARG A 551 -7.65 3.09 43.68
N LEU A 552 -7.98 2.15 44.57
CA LEU A 552 -7.22 1.87 45.79
C LEU A 552 -5.80 1.39 45.50
N GLN A 553 -5.60 0.59 44.44
CA GLN A 553 -4.29 0.07 44.02
C GLN A 553 -3.33 1.17 43.54
N PHE A 554 -3.84 2.19 42.83
CA PHE A 554 -3.05 3.30 42.31
C PHE A 554 -2.93 4.50 43.26
N ILE A 555 -3.86 4.66 44.22
CA ILE A 555 -3.74 5.65 45.31
C ILE A 555 -2.74 5.18 46.38
N LYS A 556 -2.62 3.87 46.64
CA LYS A 556 -1.67 3.32 47.61
C LYS A 556 -0.28 3.18 46.99
N ALA A 557 0.62 4.11 47.32
CA ALA A 557 2.02 4.17 46.84
C ALA A 557 2.95 3.05 47.38
N ARG A 558 2.51 1.79 47.32
CA ARG A 558 3.27 0.58 47.72
C ARG A 558 3.13 -0.58 46.72
N SER A 559 2.51 -0.35 45.58
CA SER A 559 2.28 -1.36 44.55
C SER A 559 3.48 -1.50 43.60
N SER A 560 3.87 -2.73 43.27
CA SER A 560 4.92 -2.99 42.28
C SER A 560 4.40 -2.76 40.86
N GLN A 561 5.28 -2.36 39.94
CA GLN A 561 4.92 -2.11 38.54
C GLN A 561 4.24 -3.35 37.90
N GLN A 562 4.76 -4.55 38.16
CA GLN A 562 4.14 -5.80 37.71
C GLN A 562 2.75 -6.03 38.32
N GLY A 563 2.59 -5.79 39.63
CA GLY A 563 1.29 -5.91 40.30
C GLY A 563 0.23 -4.95 39.74
N ASN A 564 0.64 -3.75 39.35
CA ASN A 564 -0.22 -2.78 38.68
C ASN A 564 -0.60 -3.21 37.27
N ILE A 565 0.34 -3.75 36.49
CA ILE A 565 0.07 -4.33 35.16
C ILE A 565 -0.92 -5.50 35.26
N ASP A 566 -0.75 -6.42 36.21
CA ASP A 566 -1.67 -7.56 36.36
C ASP A 566 -3.04 -7.17 36.91
N THR A 567 -3.12 -6.20 37.83
CA THR A 567 -4.40 -5.64 38.30
C THR A 567 -5.14 -4.97 37.14
N VAL A 568 -4.45 -4.14 36.35
CA VAL A 568 -5.02 -3.51 35.15
C VAL A 568 -5.51 -4.55 34.14
N LYS A 569 -4.73 -5.61 33.86
CA LYS A 569 -5.14 -6.70 32.97
C LYS A 569 -6.42 -7.39 33.47
N SER A 570 -6.53 -7.65 34.77
CA SER A 570 -7.70 -8.31 35.35
C SER A 570 -8.94 -7.40 35.39
N CYS A 571 -8.80 -6.13 35.76
CA CYS A 571 -9.90 -5.16 35.73
C CYS A 571 -10.37 -4.86 34.29
N ALA A 572 -9.44 -4.80 33.33
CA ALA A 572 -9.76 -4.67 31.90
C ALA A 572 -10.49 -5.91 31.36
N ALA A 573 -10.08 -7.11 31.77
CA ALA A 573 -10.78 -8.36 31.43
C ALA A 573 -12.21 -8.37 31.97
N PHE A 574 -12.43 -7.92 33.22
CA PHE A 574 -13.77 -7.78 33.79
C PHE A 574 -14.66 -6.83 32.97
N LEU A 575 -14.15 -5.64 32.64
CA LEU A 575 -14.87 -4.68 31.79
C LEU A 575 -15.19 -5.27 30.41
N CYS A 576 -14.23 -5.96 29.77
CA CYS A 576 -14.45 -6.62 28.49
C CYS A 576 -15.52 -7.71 28.59
N TYR A 577 -15.50 -8.55 29.64
CA TYR A 577 -16.51 -9.60 29.82
C TYR A 577 -17.90 -9.03 30.12
N PHE A 578 -17.99 -8.00 30.96
CA PHE A 578 -19.24 -7.27 31.21
C PHE A 578 -19.86 -6.73 29.91
N LEU A 579 -19.06 -6.11 29.03
CA LEU A 579 -19.53 -5.62 27.73
C LEU A 579 -19.85 -6.75 26.75
N GLN A 580 -19.08 -7.83 26.80
CA GLN A 580 -19.31 -9.04 26.00
C GLN A 580 -20.67 -9.63 26.37
N GLU A 581 -20.98 -9.81 27.65
CA GLU A 581 -22.25 -10.40 28.06
C GLU A 581 -23.45 -9.47 27.84
N ARG A 582 -23.33 -8.21 28.23
CA ARG A 582 -24.42 -7.22 28.17
C ARG A 582 -24.76 -6.76 26.75
N HIS A 583 -23.76 -6.64 25.87
CA HIS A 583 -23.90 -6.02 24.55
C HIS A 583 -23.42 -6.89 23.38
N LYS A 584 -22.97 -8.13 23.66
CA LYS A 584 -22.53 -9.09 22.65
C LYS A 584 -21.40 -8.55 21.75
N GLY A 585 -20.55 -7.69 22.32
CA GLY A 585 -19.36 -7.18 21.65
C GLY A 585 -18.24 -8.22 21.56
N ARG A 586 -17.46 -8.12 20.48
CA ARG A 586 -16.32 -8.98 20.17
C ARG A 586 -15.02 -8.25 20.45
N LEU A 587 -14.24 -8.70 21.44
CA LEU A 587 -12.89 -8.21 21.68
C LEU A 587 -11.93 -8.83 20.66
N LEU A 588 -11.15 -7.99 19.97
CA LEU A 588 -10.26 -8.40 18.90
C LEU A 588 -8.81 -8.29 19.39
N LYS A 589 -8.18 -9.44 19.62
CA LYS A 589 -6.82 -9.53 20.14
C LYS A 589 -5.83 -9.43 18.99
N LEU A 590 -5.02 -8.37 18.99
CA LEU A 590 -3.89 -8.25 18.08
C LEU A 590 -2.68 -8.91 18.75
N THR A 591 -2.12 -9.96 18.15
CA THR A 591 -1.01 -10.75 18.72
C THR A 591 0.24 -9.90 18.95
N ASP A 592 0.50 -9.00 18.02
CA ASP A 592 1.73 -8.20 17.95
C ASP A 592 1.54 -6.83 18.62
N PHE A 593 0.51 -6.70 19.47
CA PHE A 593 0.15 -5.44 20.12
C PHE A 593 -0.29 -5.65 21.57
N ASP A 594 0.12 -4.72 22.43
CA ASP A 594 -0.31 -4.68 23.82
C ASP A 594 -1.86 -4.63 23.95
N PRO A 595 -2.44 -5.21 25.02
CA PRO A 595 -3.89 -5.24 25.21
C PRO A 595 -4.62 -3.90 25.13
N TRP A 596 -3.96 -2.76 25.40
CA TRP A 596 -4.58 -1.43 25.28
C TRP A 596 -5.04 -1.09 23.86
N GLY A 597 -4.38 -1.62 22.82
CA GLY A 597 -4.72 -1.38 21.42
C GLY A 597 -5.72 -2.37 20.84
N TRP A 598 -6.23 -3.31 21.64
CA TRP A 598 -7.24 -4.29 21.22
C TRP A 598 -8.62 -3.62 21.14
N PRO A 599 -9.23 -3.50 19.94
CA PRO A 599 -10.55 -2.92 19.79
C PRO A 599 -11.62 -3.92 20.21
N MET A 600 -12.70 -3.42 20.79
CA MET A 600 -13.93 -4.16 20.96
C MET A 600 -14.97 -3.63 19.97
N VAL A 601 -15.55 -4.56 19.21
CA VAL A 601 -16.42 -4.28 18.06
C VAL A 601 -17.82 -4.81 18.33
N PHE A 602 -18.82 -3.98 18.07
CA PHE A 602 -20.24 -4.25 18.27
C PHE A 602 -20.92 -4.08 16.91
N GLU A 603 -21.63 -5.12 16.47
CA GLU A 603 -22.24 -5.18 15.13
C GLU A 603 -23.76 -5.32 15.28
N LEU A 604 -24.48 -4.30 14.82
CA LEU A 604 -25.93 -4.19 14.83
C LEU A 604 -26.44 -3.96 13.39
N PRO A 605 -27.71 -4.26 13.06
CA PRO A 605 -28.28 -4.05 11.72
C PRO A 605 -28.15 -2.60 11.20
N GLY A 606 -27.13 -2.37 10.37
CA GLY A 606 -26.80 -1.05 9.80
C GLY A 606 -26.00 -0.12 10.74
N LYS A 607 -25.43 -0.61 11.84
CA LYS A 607 -24.59 0.20 12.76
C LYS A 607 -23.43 -0.63 13.30
N LYS A 608 -22.20 -0.15 13.10
CA LYS A 608 -20.97 -0.78 13.63
C LYS A 608 -20.27 0.19 14.57
N VAL A 609 -20.03 -0.24 15.82
CA VAL A 609 -19.34 0.57 16.83
C VAL A 609 -18.02 -0.11 17.19
N THR A 610 -16.93 0.66 17.17
CA THR A 610 -15.59 0.22 17.60
C THR A 610 -15.13 1.14 18.72
N THR A 611 -14.65 0.56 19.82
CA THR A 611 -14.23 1.27 21.03
C THR A 611 -13.15 0.46 21.78
N TYR A 612 -12.41 1.07 22.71
CA TYR A 612 -11.21 0.50 23.34
C TYR A 612 -11.35 0.32 24.86
N PRO A 613 -12.12 -0.70 25.33
CA PRO A 613 -12.38 -0.89 26.76
C PRO A 613 -11.12 -1.14 27.57
N VAL A 614 -10.15 -1.90 27.04
CA VAL A 614 -8.90 -2.17 27.77
C VAL A 614 -8.15 -0.88 28.07
N GLN A 615 -8.11 0.07 27.14
CA GLN A 615 -7.46 1.37 27.34
C GLN A 615 -8.11 2.20 28.47
N ARG A 616 -9.42 2.07 28.72
CA ARG A 616 -10.11 2.78 29.81
C ARG A 616 -9.63 2.40 31.22
N VAL A 617 -9.00 1.23 31.34
CA VAL A 617 -8.32 0.75 32.54
C VAL A 617 -6.80 0.93 32.41
N TRP A 618 -6.24 0.64 31.24
CA TRP A 618 -4.79 0.69 30.98
C TRP A 618 -4.19 2.09 31.06
N ARG A 619 -4.99 3.15 30.87
CA ARG A 619 -4.53 4.53 31.03
C ARG A 619 -3.89 4.84 32.39
N LEU A 620 -4.24 4.11 33.46
CA LEU A 620 -3.59 4.26 34.78
C LEU A 620 -2.12 3.78 34.79
N LEU A 621 -1.64 3.09 33.75
CA LEU A 621 -0.22 2.76 33.54
C LEU A 621 0.53 3.86 32.76
N TRP A 622 -0.15 4.94 32.38
CA TRP A 622 0.42 6.07 31.62
C TRP A 622 0.20 7.41 32.33
N ASP A 623 -0.97 7.60 32.91
CA ASP A 623 -1.41 8.85 33.53
C ASP A 623 -0.94 8.91 34.99
N GLU A 624 -0.32 10.02 35.39
CA GLU A 624 0.07 10.28 36.79
C GLU A 624 -1.14 10.53 37.72
N THR A 625 -2.36 10.64 37.17
CA THR A 625 -3.58 10.96 37.92
C THR A 625 -4.62 9.84 37.84
N VAL A 626 -5.16 9.46 39.00
CA VAL A 626 -6.22 8.45 39.11
C VAL A 626 -7.57 9.07 38.74
N PRO A 627 -8.37 8.48 37.82
CA PRO A 627 -9.63 9.09 37.39
C PRO A 627 -10.68 9.28 38.50
N GLU A 628 -11.60 10.22 38.24
CA GLU A 628 -12.77 10.50 39.06
C GLU A 628 -13.70 9.27 39.19
N PRO A 629 -14.33 9.05 40.37
CA PRO A 629 -15.23 7.93 40.60
C PRO A 629 -16.32 7.78 39.52
N GLY A 630 -16.64 6.55 39.16
CA GLY A 630 -17.68 6.18 38.20
C GLY A 630 -17.29 6.35 36.73
N TRP A 631 -16.01 6.49 36.36
CA TRP A 631 -15.61 6.64 34.96
C TRP A 631 -15.88 5.37 34.14
N LEU A 632 -15.71 4.18 34.72
CA LEU A 632 -16.03 2.93 34.03
C LEU A 632 -17.55 2.80 33.82
N THR A 633 -18.34 3.26 34.80
CA THR A 633 -19.81 3.32 34.71
C THR A 633 -20.28 4.37 33.69
N ARG A 634 -19.62 5.55 33.61
CA ARG A 634 -19.89 6.56 32.57
C ARG A 634 -19.62 6.01 31.17
N TYR A 635 -18.47 5.38 30.96
CA TYR A 635 -18.12 4.71 29.71
C TYR A 635 -19.11 3.59 29.34
N ALA A 636 -19.46 2.72 30.30
CA ALA A 636 -20.43 1.65 30.10
C ALA A 636 -21.85 2.16 29.73
N ASN A 637 -22.29 3.26 30.34
CA ASN A 637 -23.57 3.88 30.03
C ASN A 637 -23.54 4.59 28.65
N TRP A 638 -22.49 5.37 28.36
CA TRP A 638 -22.31 5.97 27.03
C TRP A 638 -22.35 4.91 25.91
N LEU A 639 -21.66 3.79 26.09
CA LEU A 639 -21.67 2.70 25.12
C LEU A 639 -23.04 1.99 25.07
N THR A 640 -23.68 1.78 26.22
CA THR A 640 -25.07 1.27 26.29
C THR A 640 -26.00 2.11 25.43
N ASP A 641 -25.95 3.43 25.56
CA ASP A 641 -26.89 4.34 24.89
C ASP A 641 -26.51 4.58 23.42
N THR A 642 -25.21 4.63 23.10
CA THR A 642 -24.69 4.65 21.72
C THR A 642 -25.11 3.42 20.91
N LEU A 643 -25.27 2.26 21.56
CA LEU A 643 -25.75 1.02 20.93
C LEU A 643 -27.29 0.94 20.85
N LYS A 644 -28.03 1.60 21.75
CA LYS A 644 -29.51 1.69 21.67
C LYS A 644 -29.98 2.68 20.61
N ASP A 645 -29.30 3.80 20.46
CA ASP A 645 -29.72 4.88 19.56
C ASP A 645 -29.70 4.38 18.10
N PRO A 646 -30.83 4.39 17.37
CA PRO A 646 -30.87 4.01 15.96
C PRO A 646 -30.24 5.06 15.03
N ALA A 647 -30.03 6.29 15.50
CA ALA A 647 -29.37 7.33 14.72
C ALA A 647 -27.85 7.08 14.60
N GLN A 648 -27.25 7.64 13.55
CA GLN A 648 -25.81 7.85 13.48
C GLN A 648 -25.55 9.32 13.82
N PRO A 649 -24.62 9.64 14.76
CA PRO A 649 -24.23 11.02 15.00
C PRO A 649 -23.64 11.64 13.72
N PRO A 650 -23.81 12.96 13.49
CA PRO A 650 -23.28 13.59 12.30
C PRO A 650 -21.74 13.51 12.30
N GLY A 651 -21.18 13.15 11.15
CA GLY A 651 -19.74 13.08 10.91
C GLY A 651 -19.25 14.12 9.89
N GLY A 652 -17.92 14.21 9.75
CA GLY A 652 -17.28 14.89 8.63
C GLY A 652 -17.62 16.38 8.48
N ALA A 653 -17.63 16.85 7.24
CA ALA A 653 -18.00 18.22 6.90
C ALA A 653 -19.47 18.58 7.22
N GLY A 654 -20.32 17.61 7.56
CA GLY A 654 -21.64 17.87 8.15
C GLY A 654 -21.51 18.35 9.59
N ALA A 655 -20.83 17.55 10.43
CA ALA A 655 -20.58 17.85 11.83
C ALA A 655 -19.84 19.17 12.05
N VAL A 656 -18.78 19.42 11.27
CA VAL A 656 -17.98 20.65 11.38
C VAL A 656 -18.81 21.90 11.06
N ARG A 657 -19.67 21.87 10.02
CA ARG A 657 -20.59 22.98 9.71
C ARG A 657 -21.65 23.18 10.79
N ALA A 658 -22.14 22.09 11.39
CA ALA A 658 -23.07 22.12 12.53
C ALA A 658 -22.40 22.42 13.88
N ARG A 659 -21.06 22.50 13.94
CA ARG A 659 -20.25 22.61 15.17
C ARG A 659 -20.58 21.53 16.22
N VAL A 660 -20.76 20.28 15.75
CA VAL A 660 -21.00 19.11 16.59
C VAL A 660 -19.68 18.40 16.89
N MET A 661 -19.19 18.57 18.12
CA MET A 661 -18.08 17.80 18.68
C MET A 661 -18.53 16.38 19.02
N SER A 662 -17.66 15.38 18.84
CA SER A 662 -17.92 14.00 19.27
C SER A 662 -17.97 13.86 20.79
N HIS A 663 -18.64 12.83 21.28
CA HIS A 663 -18.69 12.53 22.72
C HIS A 663 -17.27 12.28 23.28
N PRO A 664 -16.93 12.71 24.52
CA PRO A 664 -15.59 12.55 25.08
C PRO A 664 -15.04 11.12 25.03
N GLU A 665 -15.87 10.11 25.31
CA GLU A 665 -15.46 8.70 25.19
C GLU A 665 -15.09 8.30 23.76
N LYS A 666 -15.80 8.84 22.75
CA LYS A 666 -15.51 8.60 21.34
C LYS A 666 -14.20 9.29 20.92
N LEU A 667 -13.90 10.47 21.49
CA LEU A 667 -12.61 11.12 21.34
C LEU A 667 -11.48 10.29 21.95
N ILE A 668 -11.68 9.67 23.12
CA ILE A 668 -10.67 8.76 23.72
C ILE A 668 -10.41 7.55 22.81
N ASP A 669 -11.43 7.01 22.14
CA ASP A 669 -11.25 5.94 21.15
C ASP A 669 -10.43 6.41 19.93
N ALA A 670 -10.65 7.63 19.44
CA ALA A 670 -9.88 8.20 18.34
C ALA A 670 -8.40 8.46 18.72
N HIS A 671 -8.12 8.93 19.95
CA HIS A 671 -6.75 9.06 20.44
C HIS A 671 -6.07 7.69 20.61
N THR A 672 -6.81 6.68 21.09
CA THR A 672 -6.30 5.31 21.25
C THR A 672 -5.95 4.69 19.89
N GLU A 673 -6.84 4.84 18.92
CA GLU A 673 -6.60 4.42 17.53
C GLU A 673 -5.44 5.20 16.90
N HIS A 674 -5.37 6.52 17.08
CA HIS A 674 -4.25 7.32 16.57
C HIS A 674 -2.91 6.83 17.13
N ARG A 675 -2.82 6.60 18.45
CA ARG A 675 -1.61 6.08 19.10
C ARG A 675 -1.23 4.68 18.57
N ARG A 676 -2.22 3.81 18.33
CA ARG A 676 -2.00 2.48 17.73
C ARG A 676 -1.48 2.57 16.30
N MET A 677 -2.05 3.45 15.48
CA MET A 677 -1.61 3.70 14.10
C MET A 677 -0.21 4.32 14.03
N LEU A 678 0.20 5.12 15.01
CA LEU A 678 1.58 5.63 15.10
C LEU A 678 2.61 4.52 15.44
N VAL A 679 2.24 3.55 16.27
CA VAL A 679 3.10 2.37 16.51
C VAL A 679 3.22 1.54 15.23
N LEU A 680 2.12 1.29 14.52
CA LEU A 680 2.15 0.61 13.20
C LEU A 680 2.99 1.38 12.16
N VAL A 681 2.89 2.71 12.12
CA VAL A 681 3.73 3.57 11.28
C VAL A 681 5.23 3.37 11.53
N SER A 682 5.63 3.09 12.78
CA SER A 682 7.03 2.85 13.14
C SER A 682 7.55 1.46 12.75
N SER A 683 6.68 0.46 12.54
CA SER A 683 7.09 -0.91 12.18
C SER A 683 6.99 -1.24 10.70
N LEU A 684 6.14 -0.54 9.92
CA LEU A 684 6.06 -0.70 8.47
C LEU A 684 7.26 -0.04 7.76
N SER A 685 7.88 -0.78 6.82
CA SER A 685 9.02 -0.33 6.01
C SER A 685 8.69 0.92 5.17
N GLU A 686 7.44 1.07 4.77
CA GLU A 686 6.92 2.11 3.87
C GLU A 686 6.64 3.45 4.59
N THR A 687 6.60 3.45 5.93
CA THR A 687 6.30 4.65 6.75
C THR A 687 7.38 4.97 7.79
N SER A 688 8.19 4.00 8.23
CA SER A 688 9.14 4.20 9.34
C SER A 688 10.23 5.23 9.06
N GLY A 689 10.57 5.45 7.78
CA GLY A 689 11.49 6.52 7.34
C GLY A 689 10.90 7.94 7.34
N ILE A 690 9.61 8.10 7.69
CA ILE A 690 8.88 9.38 7.66
C ILE A 690 8.80 9.97 9.07
N GLU A 691 9.61 11.00 9.33
CA GLU A 691 9.56 11.76 10.59
C GLU A 691 8.21 12.48 10.79
N ILE A 692 7.85 12.74 12.04
CA ILE A 692 6.84 13.76 12.35
C ILE A 692 7.50 15.14 12.16
N GLY A 693 7.05 15.93 11.19
CA GLY A 693 7.46 17.33 10.99
C GLY A 693 7.54 17.74 9.52
N ARG A 694 7.97 18.99 9.24
CA ARG A 694 8.05 19.55 7.87
C ARG A 694 8.97 18.75 6.93
N THR A 695 10.10 18.22 7.43
CA THR A 695 11.01 17.32 6.68
C THR A 695 10.32 16.02 6.28
N GLY A 696 9.68 15.36 7.25
CA GLY A 696 8.88 14.17 7.01
C GLY A 696 7.64 14.41 6.16
N LEU A 697 7.03 15.60 6.20
CA LEU A 697 5.90 15.94 5.34
C LEU A 697 6.29 15.99 3.85
N ILE A 698 7.51 16.45 3.54
CA ILE A 698 8.05 16.41 2.17
C ILE A 698 8.29 14.95 1.74
N LYS A 699 8.84 14.10 2.63
CA LYS A 699 8.95 12.65 2.38
C LYS A 699 7.57 12.02 2.13
N LEU A 700 6.58 12.34 2.97
CA LEU A 700 5.20 11.86 2.90
C LEU A 700 4.55 12.22 1.56
N GLU A 701 4.67 13.49 1.16
CA GLU A 701 4.15 14.00 -0.11
C GLU A 701 4.79 13.29 -1.30
N ASN A 702 6.12 13.10 -1.28
CA ASN A 702 6.84 12.38 -2.33
C ASN A 702 6.41 10.90 -2.40
N VAL A 703 6.26 10.21 -1.27
CA VAL A 703 5.82 8.80 -1.21
C VAL A 703 4.36 8.64 -1.66
N ILE A 704 3.48 9.60 -1.36
CA ILE A 704 2.12 9.64 -1.93
C ILE A 704 2.19 9.87 -3.45
N LYS A 705 3.03 10.80 -3.90
CA LYS A 705 3.21 11.15 -5.33
C LYS A 705 3.92 10.05 -6.15
N SER A 706 4.69 9.15 -5.55
CA SER A 706 5.21 7.94 -6.20
C SER A 706 4.18 6.81 -6.16
N ASN A 707 3.69 6.43 -4.99
CA ASN A 707 3.04 5.13 -4.80
C ASN A 707 1.54 5.13 -5.18
N PHE A 708 0.89 6.30 -5.31
CA PHE A 708 -0.55 6.40 -5.55
C PHE A 708 -0.86 7.09 -6.87
N ARG A 709 -1.76 6.52 -7.67
CA ARG A 709 -2.13 7.06 -8.99
C ARG A 709 -3.55 7.69 -8.92
N PRO A 710 -3.75 8.96 -9.31
CA PRO A 710 -5.01 9.70 -9.21
C PRO A 710 -6.29 8.96 -9.63
N ASN A 711 -6.19 8.17 -10.71
CA ASN A 711 -7.34 7.59 -11.41
C ASN A 711 -7.63 6.14 -10.97
N ILE A 712 -6.83 5.56 -10.06
CA ILE A 712 -7.02 4.20 -9.55
C ILE A 712 -7.07 4.27 -8.02
N PRO A 713 -8.19 3.87 -7.40
CA PRO A 713 -8.27 3.83 -5.94
C PRO A 713 -7.30 2.77 -5.40
N PRO A 714 -6.75 2.97 -4.18
CA PRO A 714 -5.73 2.09 -3.63
C PRO A 714 -6.14 0.61 -3.54
N THR A 715 -5.15 -0.28 -3.61
CA THR A 715 -5.28 -1.66 -3.14
C THR A 715 -5.62 -1.70 -1.65
N THR A 716 -6.04 -2.86 -1.12
CA THR A 716 -6.34 -3.03 0.32
C THR A 716 -5.17 -2.57 1.21
N ASP A 717 -3.92 -2.81 0.81
CA ASP A 717 -2.72 -2.35 1.53
C ASP A 717 -2.41 -0.87 1.27
N GLY A 718 -2.66 -0.38 0.06
CA GLY A 718 -2.60 1.05 -0.24
C GLY A 718 -3.56 1.88 0.62
N TRP A 719 -4.76 1.37 0.94
CA TRP A 719 -5.68 2.02 1.88
C TRP A 719 -5.13 2.03 3.32
N LYS A 720 -4.50 0.95 3.78
CA LYS A 720 -3.80 0.94 5.08
C LYS A 720 -2.70 2.02 5.11
N LEU A 721 -1.91 2.13 4.04
CA LEU A 721 -0.85 3.12 3.92
C LEU A 721 -1.39 4.56 3.88
N LEU A 722 -2.43 4.86 3.09
CA LEU A 722 -3.07 6.19 3.13
C LEU A 722 -3.60 6.55 4.52
N ARG A 723 -4.16 5.58 5.25
CA ARG A 723 -4.61 5.81 6.63
C ARG A 723 -3.44 6.07 7.57
N CYS A 724 -2.34 5.32 7.45
CA CYS A 724 -1.10 5.55 8.20
C CYS A 724 -0.52 6.95 7.91
N TYR A 725 -0.49 7.37 6.64
CA TYR A 725 -0.08 8.72 6.22
C TYR A 725 -1.03 9.81 6.76
N GLY A 726 -2.33 9.55 6.83
CA GLY A 726 -3.29 10.44 7.46
C GLY A 726 -3.05 10.61 8.97
N HIS A 727 -2.72 9.53 9.69
CA HIS A 727 -2.30 9.63 11.09
C HIS A 727 -0.92 10.29 11.26
N LEU A 728 0.02 10.14 10.34
CA LEU A 728 1.26 10.93 10.32
C LEU A 728 0.97 12.43 10.19
N LEU A 729 0.07 12.84 9.29
CA LEU A 729 -0.36 14.25 9.21
C LEU A 729 -1.08 14.71 10.48
N ALA A 730 -1.91 13.87 11.11
CA ALA A 730 -2.55 14.18 12.39
C ALA A 730 -1.52 14.45 13.51
N ALA A 731 -0.46 13.64 13.60
CA ALA A 731 0.62 13.86 14.56
C ALA A 731 1.43 15.14 14.30
N VAL A 732 1.61 15.54 13.03
CA VAL A 732 2.18 16.85 12.67
C VAL A 732 1.26 17.99 13.13
N LEU A 733 -0.06 17.87 12.93
CA LEU A 733 -1.05 18.86 13.36
C LEU A 733 -1.09 19.00 14.90
N GLU A 734 -1.09 17.89 15.63
CA GLU A 734 -1.05 17.87 17.10
C GLU A 734 0.27 18.48 17.62
N ARG A 735 1.42 18.06 17.09
CA ARG A 735 2.73 18.53 17.57
C ARG A 735 2.98 20.00 17.23
N ASP A 736 2.87 20.36 15.94
CA ASP A 736 3.36 21.63 15.42
C ASP A 736 2.29 22.73 15.47
N PHE A 737 1.00 22.40 15.40
CA PHE A 737 -0.09 23.39 15.38
C PHE A 737 -1.00 23.35 16.61
N LYS A 738 -0.83 22.36 17.51
CA LYS A 738 -1.70 22.11 18.68
C LYS A 738 -3.15 21.87 18.29
N ALA A 739 -3.36 21.17 17.18
CA ALA A 739 -4.67 20.67 16.80
C ALA A 739 -5.14 19.56 17.75
N ALA A 740 -6.42 19.54 18.09
CA ALA A 740 -7.04 18.48 18.90
C ALA A 740 -8.18 17.83 18.14
N TRP A 741 -8.40 16.51 18.31
CA TRP A 741 -9.53 15.82 17.69
C TRP A 741 -10.87 16.44 18.12
N TYR A 742 -11.78 16.63 17.17
CA TYR A 742 -13.02 17.40 17.37
C TYR A 742 -14.27 16.58 17.05
N ASN A 743 -14.43 16.14 15.79
CA ASN A 743 -15.46 15.20 15.40
C ASN A 743 -14.79 13.99 14.71
N VAL A 744 -15.08 12.81 15.25
CA VAL A 744 -14.49 11.51 14.94
C VAL A 744 -15.61 10.44 14.82
N ASP A 745 -16.79 10.90 14.42
CA ASP A 745 -17.97 10.08 14.21
C ASP A 745 -18.13 9.70 12.73
N GLY A 746 -18.61 8.48 12.49
CA GLY A 746 -18.56 7.85 11.17
C GLY A 746 -17.16 7.32 10.82
N GLU A 747 -16.84 7.32 9.53
CA GLU A 747 -15.60 6.76 8.97
C GLU A 747 -14.37 7.63 9.21
N ASP A 748 -13.20 6.99 9.32
CA ASP A 748 -11.92 7.62 9.66
C ASP A 748 -11.50 8.74 8.69
N GLY A 749 -11.73 8.57 7.38
CA GLY A 749 -11.51 9.60 6.37
C GLY A 749 -12.29 10.90 6.61
N GLY A 750 -13.39 10.84 7.36
CA GLY A 750 -14.20 11.99 7.78
C GLY A 750 -13.78 12.61 9.12
N TRP A 751 -12.80 12.05 9.83
CA TRP A 751 -12.39 12.58 11.13
C TRP A 751 -11.71 13.95 11.00
N SER A 752 -11.96 14.80 12.00
CA SER A 752 -11.56 16.20 12.03
C SER A 752 -10.82 16.57 13.31
N MET A 753 -9.86 17.48 13.17
CA MET A 753 -9.16 18.14 14.27
C MET A 753 -9.45 19.64 14.21
N GLN A 754 -9.59 20.29 15.37
CA GLN A 754 -9.73 21.74 15.49
C GLN A 754 -8.39 22.37 15.89
N LEU A 755 -8.04 23.47 15.23
CA LEU A 755 -6.87 24.31 15.50
C LEU A 755 -7.19 25.36 16.58
N PRO A 756 -6.18 25.93 17.29
CA PRO A 756 -6.41 26.95 18.31
C PRO A 756 -7.21 28.18 17.85
N TRP A 757 -7.08 28.59 16.57
CA TRP A 757 -7.86 29.66 15.94
C TRP A 757 -9.26 29.22 15.45
N LYS A 758 -9.69 28.01 15.84
CA LYS A 758 -11.01 27.39 15.62
C LYS A 758 -11.29 26.85 14.22
N ASP A 759 -10.36 26.97 13.27
CA ASP A 759 -10.42 26.29 11.98
C ASP A 759 -10.26 24.77 12.11
N PHE A 760 -10.72 24.04 11.09
CA PHE A 760 -10.83 22.58 11.12
C PHE A 760 -10.04 21.91 9.99
N VAL A 761 -9.31 20.85 10.34
CA VAL A 761 -8.51 20.04 9.40
C VAL A 761 -9.01 18.60 9.41
N PHE A 762 -9.14 18.01 8.22
CA PHE A 762 -9.45 16.60 8.02
C PHE A 762 -8.15 15.88 7.60
N PRO A 763 -7.32 15.35 8.53
CA PRO A 763 -5.98 14.87 8.19
C PRO A 763 -6.00 13.70 7.19
N LEU A 764 -6.84 12.68 7.42
CA LEU A 764 -6.99 11.55 6.50
C LEU A 764 -7.58 12.03 5.16
N GLY A 765 -8.65 12.84 5.19
CA GLY A 765 -9.25 13.42 3.99
C GLY A 765 -8.30 14.28 3.14
N LYS A 766 -7.40 15.06 3.74
CA LYS A 766 -6.38 15.85 3.02
C LYS A 766 -5.29 14.96 2.42
N VAL A 767 -4.88 13.89 3.09
CA VAL A 767 -3.97 12.87 2.53
C VAL A 767 -4.64 12.13 1.37
N TYR A 768 -5.92 11.74 1.50
CA TYR A 768 -6.66 11.11 0.41
C TYR A 768 -6.80 12.06 -0.79
N LYS A 769 -7.09 13.35 -0.56
CA LYS A 769 -7.10 14.39 -1.61
C LYS A 769 -5.72 14.62 -2.25
N THR A 770 -4.64 14.48 -1.50
CA THR A 770 -3.25 14.53 -2.02
C THR A 770 -2.99 13.35 -2.95
N ALA A 771 -3.43 12.15 -2.59
CA ALA A 771 -3.33 10.97 -3.45
C ALA A 771 -4.17 11.10 -4.74
N SER A 772 -5.42 11.57 -4.63
CA SER A 772 -6.34 11.68 -5.77
C SER A 772 -6.06 12.88 -6.69
N ASN A 773 -5.77 14.06 -6.13
CA ASN A 773 -5.70 15.31 -6.90
C ASN A 773 -4.27 15.79 -7.14
N ARG A 774 -3.27 15.17 -6.51
CA ARG A 774 -1.87 15.66 -6.43
C ARG A 774 -1.71 17.05 -5.80
N ASP A 775 -2.68 17.46 -4.98
CA ASP A 775 -2.58 18.56 -4.00
C ASP A 775 -1.21 18.55 -3.30
N ASP A 776 -0.55 19.70 -3.15
CA ASP A 776 0.68 19.80 -2.35
C ASP A 776 0.35 19.80 -0.84
N LEU A 777 1.09 19.02 -0.05
CA LEU A 777 1.00 18.99 1.41
C LEU A 777 1.91 20.04 2.04
N SER A 778 3.08 20.25 1.45
CA SER A 778 4.08 21.22 1.88
C SER A 778 3.54 22.65 1.81
N ALA A 779 2.89 23.01 0.69
CA ALA A 779 2.22 24.30 0.55
C ALA A 779 1.03 24.46 1.53
N TYR A 780 0.31 23.36 1.81
CA TYR A 780 -0.78 23.37 2.80
C TYR A 780 -0.28 23.58 4.24
N TYR A 781 0.86 22.96 4.60
CA TYR A 781 1.54 23.20 5.88
C TYR A 781 2.02 24.65 6.00
N ASP A 782 2.63 25.20 4.95
CA ASP A 782 3.16 26.57 4.97
C ASP A 782 2.03 27.64 5.04
N ALA A 783 0.86 27.35 4.46
CA ALA A 783 -0.35 28.15 4.65
C ALA A 783 -0.82 28.14 6.12
N MET A 784 -0.98 26.97 6.74
CA MET A 784 -1.33 26.85 8.16
C MET A 784 -0.27 27.47 9.08
N LEU A 785 1.01 27.44 8.70
CA LEU A 785 2.09 28.10 9.44
C LEU A 785 1.95 29.63 9.38
N THR A 786 1.54 30.16 8.23
CA THR A 786 1.24 31.58 8.05
C THR A 786 0.03 32.03 8.87
N GLU A 787 -1.00 31.19 9.00
CA GLU A 787 -2.16 31.45 9.87
C GLU A 787 -1.77 31.41 11.36
N LYS A 788 -1.02 30.39 11.79
CA LYS A 788 -0.47 30.28 13.15
C LYS A 788 0.38 31.49 13.55
N LEU A 789 1.07 32.11 12.59
CA LEU A 789 1.85 33.34 12.79
C LEU A 789 1.01 34.64 12.80
N LYS A 790 -0.26 34.60 12.36
CA LYS A 790 -1.22 35.70 12.48
C LYS A 790 -2.09 35.61 13.74
N TYR A 791 -2.16 34.43 14.35
CA TYR A 791 -2.91 34.15 15.59
C TYR A 791 -2.05 34.32 16.86
N ARG A 792 -0.74 34.47 16.71
CA ARG A 792 0.22 34.78 17.78
C ARG A 792 0.52 36.26 17.85
#